data_AF-A0A9W8FGN4-F1
#
_entry.id   AF-A0A9W8FGN4-F1
#
_cell.length_a   1.000
_cell.length_b   1.000
_cell.length_c   1.000
_cell.angle_alpha   90.00
_cell.angle_beta   90.00
_cell.angle_gamma   90.00
#
_symmetry.space_group_name_H-M   'P 1'
#
loop_
_entity.id
_entity.type
_entity.pdbx_description
1 polymer ?
#
loop_
_entity_poly.entity_id
_entity_poly.type
_entity_poly.pdbx_seq_one_letter_code
_entity_poly.pdbx_strand_id
1 'polypeptide(L)'
;MACSTSVDEDGMEQRNVEYILLAEFDIDRGAILKHQYPRPTGADDSHLAELMLPDGAHARESDWTMFFLNQKAQDESGKIPEGGPPLLYVLNLVRTKHDKEVRRGAVVKAMAVCTRHRFIHIYQATLMLALENYYRASTEETLAELYKSTNQMDLSCMPRLSRHETTILRFSDDQNMFEERFVQLEAKRRRQLDSLAHETERLDNAHNDSVLTDFAASASEDSGATARRGTVSETNPSRIRAPSTRNKDRRFFDTEVVYSGVKLPIRVPMTVYPEEIGDFSLIQLLTTFSGSLPSGSSNKINHPHLESSGQYTHPIILLMNGLLTQKRIIFLGHGKPAGEVSNYVLSAVALGSGGGGILRGFANRAFPYTNLTNLDTLLSFSGYIAGVTNPAFEEHPEWWDLLCNINTGKITVSPALTLPPGSAAGQSKSQTESLRRSLDSVSLSRNRSFSSRDGKPDKWNNLDTEFIQDLMLAIERHYGEVAIRAKVENYVRRFMSLVPLYEYERDGVTSLGDTAMIAAAEKPGIDGYSISPGDKEIREREMAFYQSRIEGFIGTQAYHNAAADFQSMQANSFVREIDIPHMVYCLRNSTNLDVNEVEAIYRRLDDQVVTDEQVTELLASLPQSQGGLQPLAYGFYHPAPAIRLYTVRLFEKIESNQAGARYVRSTNFFHQCAFSNLRHAFSC
;
A
#
# COMPACT_ATOMS: atom_id res chain seq x y z
N MET A 1 -17.69 -32.88 3.71
CA MET A 1 -16.23 -32.61 3.86
C MET A 1 -15.86 -31.39 3.03
N ALA A 2 -14.96 -30.57 3.56
CA ALA A 2 -14.25 -29.42 2.96
C ALA A 2 -15.09 -28.26 2.39
N CYS A 3 -15.33 -27.26 3.24
CA CYS A 3 -15.41 -25.86 2.80
C CYS A 3 -14.15 -25.57 1.97
N SER A 4 -14.30 -25.06 0.75
CA SER A 4 -13.18 -24.79 -0.17
C SER A 4 -12.20 -23.82 0.49
N THR A 5 -11.20 -24.37 1.17
CA THR A 5 -9.99 -23.67 1.58
C THR A 5 -9.26 -23.32 0.30
N SER A 6 -9.01 -22.03 0.09
CA SER A 6 -8.07 -21.62 -0.94
C SER A 6 -6.73 -22.26 -0.59
N VAL A 7 -6.20 -23.05 -1.52
CA VAL A 7 -4.91 -23.73 -1.39
C VAL A 7 -3.88 -22.79 -2.01
N ASP A 8 -2.79 -22.48 -1.28
CA ASP A 8 -1.64 -21.78 -1.85
C ASP A 8 -0.94 -22.68 -2.89
N GLU A 9 -0.05 -22.13 -3.73
CA GLU A 9 0.73 -22.89 -4.74
C GLU A 9 1.50 -24.08 -4.13
N ASP A 10 1.74 -24.07 -2.81
CA ASP A 10 2.43 -25.10 -2.03
C ASP A 10 1.53 -26.17 -1.38
N GLY A 11 0.21 -26.18 -1.64
CA GLY A 11 -0.66 -27.27 -1.15
C GLY A 11 -1.08 -27.18 0.33
N MET A 12 -0.71 -26.12 1.06
CA MET A 12 -1.16 -25.90 2.45
C MET A 12 -2.49 -25.11 2.50
N GLU A 13 -3.36 -25.44 3.47
CA GLU A 13 -4.55 -24.64 3.78
C GLU A 13 -4.15 -23.19 4.06
N GLN A 14 -4.73 -22.23 3.33
CA GLN A 14 -4.45 -20.81 3.53
C GLN A 14 -4.99 -20.35 4.88
N ARG A 15 -4.08 -20.20 5.84
CA ARG A 15 -4.37 -19.77 7.22
C ARG A 15 -4.31 -18.25 7.30
N ASN A 16 -5.21 -17.67 8.09
CA ASN A 16 -5.20 -16.25 8.37
C ASN A 16 -4.04 -15.85 9.29
N VAL A 17 -3.74 -16.68 10.28
CA VAL A 17 -2.67 -16.49 11.26
C VAL A 17 -1.78 -17.73 11.27
N GLU A 18 -0.48 -17.52 11.10
CA GLU A 18 0.51 -18.60 11.03
C GLU A 18 1.04 -18.98 12.42
N TYR A 19 1.28 -17.98 13.29
CA TYR A 19 1.77 -18.18 14.65
C TYR A 19 1.15 -17.22 15.65
N ILE A 20 1.10 -17.67 16.90
CA ILE A 20 0.87 -16.83 18.08
C ILE A 20 2.08 -16.97 18.99
N LEU A 21 2.60 -15.82 19.40
CA LEU A 21 3.76 -15.74 20.29
C LEU A 21 3.32 -15.16 21.62
N LEU A 22 3.95 -15.63 22.69
CA LEU A 22 3.78 -15.09 24.02
C LEU A 22 5.15 -14.90 24.68
N ALA A 23 5.41 -13.68 25.13
CA ALA A 23 6.61 -13.33 25.90
C ALA A 23 6.22 -12.80 27.28
N GLU A 24 7.05 -13.07 28.28
CA GLU A 24 6.92 -12.54 29.64
C GLU A 24 8.25 -11.96 30.09
N PHE A 25 8.19 -10.93 30.95
CA PHE A 25 9.37 -10.40 31.59
C PHE A 25 9.68 -11.18 32.87
N ASP A 26 10.81 -11.85 32.90
CA ASP A 26 11.37 -12.51 34.07
C ASP A 26 12.36 -11.59 34.80
N ILE A 27 12.34 -11.62 36.13
CA ILE A 27 13.12 -10.70 36.97
C ILE A 27 14.62 -11.00 36.89
N ASP A 28 14.98 -12.27 36.74
CA ASP A 28 16.35 -12.76 36.80
C ASP A 28 16.95 -12.94 35.40
N ARG A 29 16.12 -13.28 34.42
CA ARG A 29 16.54 -13.59 33.04
C ARG A 29 16.18 -12.51 32.02
N GLY A 30 15.36 -11.52 32.38
CA GLY A 30 14.89 -10.49 31.45
C GLY A 30 13.75 -10.96 30.55
N ALA A 31 13.73 -10.53 29.29
CA ALA A 31 12.70 -10.93 28.34
C ALA A 31 12.82 -12.42 27.98
N ILE A 32 11.74 -13.19 28.14
CA ILE A 32 11.68 -14.60 27.75
C ILE A 32 10.48 -14.86 26.85
N LEU A 33 10.70 -15.58 25.76
CA LEU A 33 9.64 -16.15 24.95
C LEU A 33 9.13 -17.42 25.64
N LYS A 34 7.88 -17.40 26.09
CA LYS A 34 7.31 -18.47 26.91
C LYS A 34 6.61 -19.54 26.08
N HIS A 35 5.86 -19.12 25.07
CA HIS A 35 5.12 -20.04 24.19
C HIS A 35 5.15 -19.58 22.73
N GLN A 36 5.23 -20.57 21.84
CA GLN A 36 5.04 -20.44 20.41
C GLN A 36 3.97 -21.45 19.99
N TYR A 37 2.89 -20.97 19.37
CA TYR A 37 1.78 -21.82 18.97
C TYR A 37 1.46 -21.60 17.48
N PRO A 38 1.12 -22.65 16.70
CA PRO A 38 1.00 -24.07 17.08
C PRO A 38 2.32 -24.84 17.08
N ARG A 39 3.38 -24.23 16.55
CA ARG A 39 4.72 -24.81 16.43
C ARG A 39 5.77 -23.69 16.54
N PRO A 40 7.04 -24.01 16.81
CA PRO A 40 8.11 -23.02 16.78
C PRO A 40 8.23 -22.34 15.43
N THR A 41 8.51 -21.04 15.44
CA THR A 41 8.71 -20.21 14.23
C THR A 41 10.02 -20.53 13.51
N GLY A 42 11.01 -21.05 14.24
CA GLY A 42 12.38 -21.26 13.75
C GLY A 42 13.29 -20.03 13.92
N ALA A 43 12.75 -18.90 14.38
CA ALA A 43 13.55 -17.76 14.80
C ALA A 43 14.12 -17.98 16.21
N ASP A 44 15.17 -17.23 16.57
CA ASP A 44 15.78 -17.29 17.89
C ASP A 44 14.82 -16.78 18.98
N ASP A 45 14.64 -17.59 20.03
CA ASP A 45 13.67 -17.33 21.10
C ASP A 45 14.01 -16.07 21.89
N SER A 46 15.30 -15.82 22.14
CA SER A 46 15.76 -14.63 22.87
C SER A 46 15.52 -13.37 22.03
N HIS A 47 15.84 -13.42 20.75
CA HIS A 47 15.58 -12.33 19.81
C HIS A 47 14.09 -11.98 19.73
N LEU A 48 13.20 -12.98 19.59
CA LEU A 48 11.75 -12.76 19.58
C LEU A 48 11.25 -12.13 20.88
N ALA A 49 11.75 -12.57 22.02
CA ALA A 49 11.34 -12.05 23.33
C ALA A 49 11.62 -10.55 23.45
N GLU A 50 12.80 -10.11 22.99
CA GLU A 50 13.20 -8.70 23.08
C GLU A 50 12.45 -7.79 22.09
N LEU A 51 12.10 -8.30 20.90
CA LEU A 51 11.23 -7.57 19.97
C LEU A 51 9.80 -7.44 20.54
N MET A 52 9.33 -8.46 21.26
CA MET A 52 8.00 -8.44 21.88
C MET A 52 7.92 -7.57 23.15
N LEU A 53 9.05 -7.35 23.82
CA LEU A 53 9.14 -6.56 25.05
C LEU A 53 10.12 -5.39 24.84
N PRO A 54 9.71 -4.36 24.08
CA PRO A 54 10.59 -3.28 23.66
C PRO A 54 11.09 -2.45 24.86
N ASP A 55 12.25 -1.82 24.68
CA ASP A 55 12.84 -0.95 25.70
C ASP A 55 11.88 0.19 26.08
N GLY A 56 11.67 0.35 27.39
CA GLY A 56 10.73 1.35 27.92
C GLY A 56 9.25 0.93 27.94
N ALA A 57 8.90 -0.31 27.55
CA ALA A 57 7.53 -0.82 27.67
C ALA A 57 6.99 -0.79 29.11
N HIS A 58 7.87 -1.01 30.10
CA HIS A 58 7.53 -1.01 31.53
C HIS A 58 7.08 0.36 32.06
N ALA A 59 7.40 1.45 31.37
CA ALA A 59 7.00 2.80 31.75
C ALA A 59 5.56 3.15 31.30
N ARG A 60 4.86 2.21 30.64
CA ARG A 60 3.56 2.42 30.01
C ARG A 60 2.60 1.28 30.35
N GLU A 61 1.30 1.58 30.34
CA GLU A 61 0.26 0.56 30.55
C GLU A 61 0.18 -0.44 29.39
N SER A 62 0.35 0.05 28.17
CA SER A 62 0.40 -0.76 26.95
C SER A 62 1.19 -0.09 25.83
N ASP A 63 1.68 -0.90 24.90
CA ASP A 63 2.29 -0.46 23.65
C ASP A 63 1.96 -1.47 22.52
N TRP A 64 1.75 -0.96 21.31
CA TRP A 64 1.43 -1.74 20.13
C TRP A 64 2.61 -1.69 19.18
N THR A 65 3.39 -2.76 19.12
CA THR A 65 4.57 -2.82 18.28
C THR A 65 4.36 -3.69 17.05
N MET A 66 5.09 -3.37 16.00
CA MET A 66 5.14 -4.17 14.78
C MET A 66 6.58 -4.55 14.51
N PHE A 67 6.79 -5.79 14.10
CA PHE A 67 8.06 -6.26 13.57
C PHE A 67 7.81 -7.35 12.54
N PHE A 68 8.80 -7.62 11.69
CA PHE A 68 8.67 -8.60 10.61
C PHE A 68 9.58 -9.79 10.87
N LEU A 69 9.18 -10.96 10.38
CA LEU A 69 9.97 -12.18 10.41
C LEU A 69 10.22 -12.69 8.99
N ASN A 70 11.23 -13.53 8.82
CA ASN A 70 11.66 -14.10 7.54
C ASN A 70 12.16 -13.05 6.52
N GLN A 71 12.70 -11.94 7.01
CA GLN A 71 13.43 -11.00 6.16
C GLN A 71 14.73 -11.65 5.68
N LYS A 72 15.12 -11.39 4.43
CA LYS A 72 16.30 -12.00 3.82
C LYS A 72 17.28 -10.90 3.43
N ALA A 73 18.50 -10.99 3.97
CA ALA A 73 19.61 -10.17 3.53
C ALA A 73 20.04 -10.58 2.11
N GLN A 74 20.75 -9.69 1.43
CA GLN A 74 21.38 -10.02 0.15
C GLN A 74 22.59 -10.92 0.41
N ASP A 75 22.80 -11.93 -0.44
CA ASP A 75 24.00 -12.76 -0.44
C ASP A 75 25.22 -11.93 -0.90
N GLU A 76 26.44 -12.47 -0.75
CA GLU A 76 27.69 -11.81 -1.18
C GLU A 76 27.70 -11.40 -2.66
N SER A 77 26.83 -12.01 -3.48
CA SER A 77 26.63 -11.69 -4.90
C SER A 77 25.62 -10.55 -5.16
N GLY A 78 25.07 -9.94 -4.10
CA GLY A 78 24.06 -8.87 -4.16
C GLY A 78 22.65 -9.35 -4.50
N LYS A 79 22.42 -10.66 -4.62
CA LYS A 79 21.11 -11.25 -4.90
C LYS A 79 20.41 -11.65 -3.61
N ILE A 80 19.08 -11.56 -3.59
CA ILE A 80 18.27 -12.11 -2.50
C ILE A 80 18.16 -13.62 -2.72
N PRO A 81 18.46 -14.47 -1.73
CA PRO A 81 18.35 -15.91 -1.88
C PRO A 81 16.93 -16.34 -2.26
N GLU A 82 16.83 -17.07 -3.38
CA GLU A 82 15.56 -17.62 -3.90
C GLU A 82 15.15 -18.84 -3.05
N GLY A 83 13.92 -18.83 -2.53
CA GLY A 83 13.38 -19.88 -1.66
C GLY A 83 13.43 -19.55 -0.15
N GLY A 84 12.63 -20.26 0.66
CA GLY A 84 12.43 -20.00 2.09
C GLY A 84 11.09 -19.33 2.41
N PRO A 85 10.68 -19.30 3.70
CA PRO A 85 9.34 -18.87 4.08
C PRO A 85 9.07 -17.41 3.69
N PRO A 86 7.81 -17.05 3.38
CA PRO A 86 7.45 -15.69 3.01
C PRO A 86 7.59 -14.74 4.21
N LEU A 87 7.71 -13.44 3.91
CA LEU A 87 7.72 -12.36 4.91
C LEU A 87 6.45 -12.44 5.78
N LEU A 88 6.64 -12.43 7.09
CA LEU A 88 5.55 -12.42 8.06
C LEU A 88 5.49 -11.10 8.80
N TYR A 89 4.27 -10.58 8.95
CA TYR A 89 3.97 -9.37 9.70
C TYR A 89 3.52 -9.76 11.11
N VAL A 90 4.16 -9.19 12.12
CA VAL A 90 3.84 -9.47 13.52
C VAL A 90 3.23 -8.24 14.15
N LEU A 91 1.99 -8.38 14.62
CA LEU A 91 1.34 -7.39 15.49
C LEU A 91 1.52 -7.84 16.93
N ASN A 92 2.24 -7.07 17.72
CA ASN A 92 2.53 -7.36 19.12
C ASN A 92 1.85 -6.36 20.05
N LEU A 93 1.22 -6.88 21.09
CA LEU A 93 0.65 -6.10 22.18
C LEU A 93 1.42 -6.43 23.45
N VAL A 94 2.11 -5.44 24.01
CA VAL A 94 2.68 -5.52 25.36
C VAL A 94 1.78 -4.77 26.34
N ARG A 95 1.56 -5.36 27.51
CA ARG A 95 0.86 -4.72 28.63
C ARG A 95 1.68 -4.84 29.91
N THR A 96 1.58 -3.81 30.73
CA THR A 96 2.14 -3.77 32.07
C THR A 96 0.99 -3.63 33.06
N LYS A 97 0.85 -4.58 33.99
CA LYS A 97 -0.10 -4.47 35.10
C LYS A 97 0.67 -4.31 36.40
N HIS A 98 0.40 -3.23 37.13
CA HIS A 98 0.97 -3.03 38.46
C HIS A 98 0.33 -3.99 39.46
N ASP A 99 1.16 -4.75 40.15
CA ASP A 99 0.74 -5.70 41.18
C ASP A 99 1.71 -5.62 42.35
N LYS A 100 1.18 -5.21 43.52
CA LYS A 100 1.97 -5.01 44.75
C LYS A 100 2.45 -6.32 45.36
N GLU A 101 1.80 -7.44 45.03
CA GLU A 101 2.17 -8.76 45.53
C GLU A 101 3.43 -9.32 44.84
N VAL A 102 3.80 -8.76 43.69
CA VAL A 102 4.94 -9.23 42.89
C VAL A 102 6.20 -8.42 43.23
N ARG A 103 7.36 -9.08 43.27
CA ARG A 103 8.67 -8.51 43.68
C ARG A 103 9.03 -7.16 43.05
N ARG A 104 8.67 -6.90 41.79
CA ARG A 104 8.94 -5.63 41.07
C ARG A 104 7.76 -4.66 41.03
N GLY A 105 6.64 -4.98 41.69
CA GLY A 105 5.46 -4.13 41.70
C GLY A 105 4.67 -4.11 40.38
N ALA A 106 5.07 -4.90 39.37
CA ALA A 106 4.43 -4.99 38.08
C ALA A 106 4.71 -6.34 37.37
N VAL A 107 3.78 -6.74 36.50
CA VAL A 107 3.85 -7.91 35.63
C VAL A 107 3.72 -7.45 34.19
N VAL A 108 4.75 -7.70 33.38
CA VAL A 108 4.79 -7.34 31.96
C VAL A 108 4.65 -8.60 31.12
N LYS A 109 3.65 -8.61 30.24
CA LYS A 109 3.39 -9.72 29.31
C LYS A 109 3.11 -9.16 27.93
N ALA A 110 3.54 -9.89 26.91
CA ALA A 110 3.30 -9.57 25.52
C ALA A 110 2.71 -10.77 24.78
N MET A 111 1.76 -10.50 23.89
CA MET A 111 1.18 -11.50 23.01
C MET A 111 1.15 -10.94 21.59
N ALA A 112 1.54 -11.76 20.63
CA ALA A 112 1.63 -11.33 19.23
C ALA A 112 0.95 -12.29 18.26
N VAL A 113 0.42 -11.73 17.18
CA VAL A 113 -0.18 -12.45 16.04
C VAL A 113 0.75 -12.30 14.84
N CYS A 114 1.17 -13.44 14.26
CA CYS A 114 1.99 -13.49 13.05
C CYS A 114 1.13 -13.87 11.85
N THR A 115 1.07 -13.02 10.83
CA THR A 115 0.20 -13.20 9.66
C THR A 115 0.87 -12.77 8.36
N ARG A 116 0.35 -13.27 7.23
CA ARG A 116 0.71 -12.81 5.88
C ARG A 116 -0.17 -11.65 5.41
N HIS A 117 -1.23 -11.34 6.14
CA HIS A 117 -2.14 -10.24 5.82
C HIS A 117 -1.45 -8.91 6.09
N ARG A 118 -1.59 -7.95 5.18
CA ARG A 118 -1.01 -6.61 5.35
C ARG A 118 -1.85 -5.73 6.28
N PHE A 119 -3.14 -6.01 6.37
CA PHE A 119 -4.11 -5.30 7.23
C PHE A 119 -4.11 -5.82 8.67
N ILE A 120 -2.92 -5.95 9.29
CA ILE A 120 -2.78 -6.67 10.57
C ILE A 120 -3.58 -6.09 11.74
N HIS A 121 -3.95 -4.80 11.72
CA HIS A 121 -4.69 -4.15 12.80
C HIS A 121 -6.08 -4.74 13.04
N ILE A 122 -6.63 -5.51 12.08
CA ILE A 122 -7.90 -6.22 12.29
C ILE A 122 -7.87 -7.16 13.50
N TYR A 123 -6.68 -7.61 13.92
CA TYR A 123 -6.51 -8.52 15.05
C TYR A 123 -6.42 -7.82 16.41
N GLN A 124 -6.37 -6.48 16.47
CA GLN A 124 -6.16 -5.74 17.72
C GLN A 124 -7.21 -6.08 18.79
N ALA A 125 -8.50 -6.08 18.41
CA ALA A 125 -9.59 -6.35 19.36
C ALA A 125 -9.49 -7.78 19.95
N THR A 126 -9.27 -8.78 19.09
CA THR A 126 -9.15 -10.18 19.51
C THR A 126 -7.91 -10.40 20.37
N LEU A 127 -6.78 -9.78 20.00
CA LEU A 127 -5.52 -9.89 20.73
C LEU A 127 -5.59 -9.23 22.11
N MET A 128 -6.25 -8.07 22.23
CA MET A 128 -6.51 -7.41 23.51
C MET A 128 -7.30 -8.31 24.47
N LEU A 129 -8.36 -8.93 23.98
CA LEU A 129 -9.23 -9.80 24.77
C LEU A 129 -8.49 -11.08 25.20
N ALA A 130 -7.71 -11.68 24.30
CA ALA A 130 -6.92 -12.86 24.59
C ALA A 130 -5.80 -12.61 25.61
N LEU A 131 -5.08 -11.49 25.49
CA LEU A 131 -4.06 -11.13 26.47
C LEU A 131 -4.70 -10.86 27.85
N GLU A 132 -5.87 -10.22 27.89
CA GLU A 132 -6.59 -10.02 29.14
C GLU A 132 -7.02 -11.34 29.79
N ASN A 133 -7.53 -12.29 29.01
CA ASN A 133 -7.84 -13.64 29.49
C ASN A 133 -6.59 -14.35 30.02
N TYR A 134 -5.44 -14.22 29.33
CA TYR A 134 -4.18 -14.81 29.77
C TYR A 134 -3.68 -14.22 31.11
N TYR A 135 -3.96 -12.94 31.37
CA TYR A 135 -3.70 -12.33 32.68
C TYR A 135 -4.59 -12.88 33.78
N ARG A 136 -5.82 -13.32 33.46
CA ARG A 136 -6.75 -13.94 34.42
C ARG A 136 -6.38 -15.40 34.68
N ALA A 137 -6.00 -16.12 33.62
CA ALA A 137 -5.57 -17.52 33.67
C ALA A 137 -4.44 -17.75 32.67
N SER A 138 -3.22 -17.97 33.17
CA SER A 138 -2.03 -18.15 32.32
C SER A 138 -1.93 -19.57 31.75
N THR A 139 -2.88 -19.93 30.88
CA THR A 139 -2.97 -21.25 30.22
C THR A 139 -2.57 -21.18 28.74
N GLU A 140 -1.94 -22.24 28.24
CA GLU A 140 -1.63 -22.41 26.82
C GLU A 140 -2.91 -22.52 25.96
N GLU A 141 -4.00 -23.00 26.55
CA GLU A 141 -5.33 -23.05 25.93
C GLU A 141 -5.80 -21.69 25.42
N THR A 142 -5.42 -20.59 26.09
CA THR A 142 -5.75 -19.23 25.64
C THR A 142 -5.15 -18.93 24.27
N LEU A 143 -3.91 -19.38 24.01
CA LEU A 143 -3.23 -19.22 22.73
C LEU A 143 -3.88 -20.12 21.67
N ALA A 144 -4.19 -21.37 22.04
CA ALA A 144 -4.85 -22.31 21.13
C ALA A 144 -6.25 -21.82 20.71
N GLU A 145 -7.01 -21.26 21.64
CA GLU A 145 -8.30 -20.62 21.37
C GLU A 145 -8.14 -19.40 20.46
N LEU A 146 -7.19 -18.50 20.74
CA LEU A 146 -6.93 -17.32 19.91
C LEU A 146 -6.55 -17.73 18.48
N TYR A 147 -5.68 -18.74 18.34
CA TYR A 147 -5.25 -19.25 17.04
C TYR A 147 -6.42 -19.86 16.26
N LYS A 148 -7.27 -20.64 16.94
CA LYS A 148 -8.47 -21.23 16.36
C LYS A 148 -9.45 -20.14 15.92
N SER A 149 -9.78 -19.20 16.80
CA SER A 149 -10.73 -18.12 16.55
C SER A 149 -10.31 -17.21 15.39
N THR A 150 -9.04 -16.84 15.32
CA THR A 150 -8.51 -15.99 14.23
C THR A 150 -8.48 -16.71 12.88
N ASN A 151 -8.18 -18.02 12.87
CA ASN A 151 -8.21 -18.83 11.65
C ASN A 151 -9.62 -19.27 11.23
N GLN A 152 -10.61 -19.22 12.13
CA GLN A 152 -12.03 -19.44 11.81
C GLN A 152 -12.72 -18.23 11.16
N MET A 153 -12.05 -17.06 11.12
CA MET A 153 -12.55 -15.88 10.42
C MET A 153 -12.81 -16.19 8.95
N ASP A 154 -14.08 -16.12 8.54
CA ASP A 154 -14.49 -16.43 7.18
C ASP A 154 -14.20 -15.25 6.24
N LEU A 155 -13.32 -15.49 5.27
CA LEU A 155 -12.99 -14.58 4.17
C LEU A 155 -13.45 -15.12 2.81
N SER A 156 -14.22 -16.21 2.76
CA SER A 156 -14.60 -16.89 1.50
C SER A 156 -15.46 -16.03 0.56
N CYS A 157 -16.25 -15.12 1.12
CA CYS A 157 -17.07 -14.18 0.36
C CYS A 157 -16.33 -12.87 0.01
N MET A 158 -15.03 -12.75 0.32
CA MET A 158 -14.24 -11.58 0.00
C MET A 158 -13.81 -11.62 -1.47
N PRO A 159 -14.21 -10.65 -2.32
CA PRO A 159 -13.80 -10.64 -3.72
C PRO A 159 -12.29 -10.45 -3.87
N ARG A 160 -11.67 -11.18 -4.81
CA ARG A 160 -10.30 -10.91 -5.24
C ARG A 160 -10.34 -9.85 -6.33
N LEU A 161 -9.81 -8.67 -6.01
CA LEU A 161 -9.73 -7.55 -6.94
C LEU A 161 -8.36 -7.53 -7.62
N SER A 162 -8.33 -7.22 -8.92
CA SER A 162 -7.10 -6.93 -9.64
C SER A 162 -6.50 -5.60 -9.16
N ARG A 163 -5.22 -5.33 -9.49
CA ARG A 163 -4.59 -4.04 -9.15
C ARG A 163 -5.39 -2.85 -9.68
N HIS A 164 -5.87 -2.92 -10.93
CA HIS A 164 -6.69 -1.89 -11.55
C HIS A 164 -8.02 -1.69 -10.81
N GLU A 165 -8.68 -2.77 -10.42
CA GLU A 165 -9.94 -2.72 -9.65
C GLU A 165 -9.74 -2.16 -8.24
N THR A 166 -8.65 -2.54 -7.56
CA THR A 166 -8.27 -1.97 -6.28
C THR A 166 -8.03 -0.46 -6.40
N THR A 167 -7.35 -0.01 -7.45
CA THR A 167 -7.15 1.43 -7.73
C THR A 167 -8.47 2.14 -8.00
N ILE A 168 -9.37 1.55 -8.81
CA ILE A 168 -10.71 2.10 -9.07
C ILE A 168 -11.49 2.23 -7.76
N LEU A 169 -11.54 1.18 -6.93
CA LEU A 169 -12.27 1.18 -5.67
C LEU A 169 -11.69 2.20 -4.67
N ARG A 170 -10.36 2.34 -4.63
CA ARG A 170 -9.65 3.31 -3.77
C ARG A 170 -10.01 4.75 -4.10
N PHE A 171 -10.11 5.10 -5.38
CA PHE A 171 -10.35 6.48 -5.84
C PHE A 171 -11.77 6.77 -6.33
N SER A 172 -12.68 5.80 -6.20
CA SER A 172 -14.10 5.93 -6.49
C SER A 172 -14.80 6.78 -5.44
N ASP A 173 -15.67 7.70 -5.85
CA ASP A 173 -16.58 8.43 -4.96
C ASP A 173 -17.79 7.58 -4.54
N ASP A 174 -18.12 6.57 -5.35
CA ASP A 174 -19.18 5.61 -5.06
C ASP A 174 -18.68 4.53 -4.08
N GLN A 175 -19.30 4.49 -2.90
CA GLN A 175 -19.02 3.52 -1.84
C GLN A 175 -19.47 2.09 -2.20
N ASN A 176 -20.39 1.94 -3.16
CA ASN A 176 -20.92 0.64 -3.58
C ASN A 176 -20.21 0.10 -4.83
N MET A 177 -19.03 0.62 -5.20
CA MET A 177 -18.28 0.15 -6.36
C MET A 177 -17.98 -1.35 -6.22
N PHE A 178 -18.19 -2.11 -7.29
CA PHE A 178 -18.08 -3.58 -7.33
C PHE A 178 -19.03 -4.38 -6.42
N GLU A 179 -20.10 -3.76 -5.89
CA GLU A 179 -21.16 -4.41 -5.09
C GLU A 179 -21.59 -5.77 -5.64
N GLU A 180 -21.78 -5.84 -6.96
CA GLU A 180 -22.25 -7.03 -7.66
C GLU A 180 -21.36 -8.25 -7.44
N ARG A 181 -20.04 -8.08 -7.23
CA ARG A 181 -19.13 -9.20 -6.94
C ARG A 181 -19.38 -9.79 -5.56
N PHE A 182 -19.63 -8.93 -4.57
CA PHE A 182 -19.98 -9.37 -3.22
C PHE A 182 -21.30 -10.15 -3.25
N VAL A 183 -22.31 -9.61 -3.92
CA VAL A 183 -23.63 -10.26 -4.05
C VAL A 183 -23.52 -11.61 -4.75
N GLN A 184 -22.71 -11.72 -5.81
CA GLN A 184 -22.48 -12.98 -6.52
C GLN A 184 -21.81 -14.04 -5.63
N LEU A 185 -20.79 -13.66 -4.87
CA LEU A 185 -20.11 -14.59 -3.95
C LEU A 185 -21.02 -15.01 -2.79
N GLU A 186 -21.74 -14.07 -2.19
CA GLU A 186 -22.74 -14.36 -1.14
C GLU A 186 -23.83 -15.32 -1.65
N ALA A 187 -24.32 -15.12 -2.88
CA ALA A 187 -25.32 -15.98 -3.51
C ALA A 187 -24.75 -17.38 -3.82
N LYS A 188 -23.52 -17.46 -4.33
CA LYS A 188 -22.83 -18.73 -4.59
C LYS A 188 -22.64 -19.51 -3.30
N ARG A 189 -22.21 -18.83 -2.23
CA ARG A 189 -22.03 -19.43 -0.90
C ARG A 189 -23.34 -19.96 -0.33
N ARG A 190 -24.44 -19.20 -0.45
CA ARG A 190 -25.76 -19.65 -0.01
C ARG A 190 -26.21 -20.93 -0.71
N ARG A 191 -26.07 -20.99 -2.04
CA ARG A 191 -26.41 -22.20 -2.82
C ARG A 191 -25.57 -23.41 -2.39
N GLN A 192 -24.29 -23.22 -2.09
CA GLN A 192 -23.43 -24.29 -1.58
C GLN A 192 -23.90 -24.81 -0.21
N LEU A 193 -24.24 -23.90 0.72
CA LEU A 193 -24.76 -24.29 2.03
C LEU A 193 -26.10 -25.03 1.93
N ASP A 194 -27.00 -24.56 1.07
CA ASP A 194 -28.30 -25.21 0.82
C ASP A 194 -28.10 -26.63 0.23
N SER A 195 -27.12 -26.81 -0.66
CA SER A 195 -26.80 -28.13 -1.22
C SER A 195 -26.25 -29.11 -0.17
N LEU A 196 -25.39 -28.63 0.74
CA LEU A 196 -24.82 -29.43 1.83
C LEU A 196 -25.89 -29.82 2.86
N ALA A 197 -26.80 -28.91 3.19
CA ALA A 197 -27.92 -29.20 4.07
C ALA A 197 -28.81 -30.31 3.48
N HIS A 198 -29.12 -30.22 2.18
CA HIS A 198 -29.93 -31.22 1.52
C HIS A 198 -29.23 -32.58 1.38
N GLU A 199 -27.90 -32.61 1.23
CA GLU A 199 -27.10 -33.84 1.23
C GLU A 199 -27.04 -34.49 2.63
N THR A 200 -26.94 -33.68 3.69
CA THR A 200 -26.98 -34.17 5.08
C THR A 200 -28.33 -34.77 5.42
N GLU A 201 -29.44 -34.11 5.05
CA GLU A 201 -30.80 -34.64 5.21
C GLU A 201 -31.01 -35.96 4.45
N ARG A 202 -30.40 -36.13 3.27
CA ARG A 202 -30.45 -37.38 2.51
C ARG A 202 -29.69 -38.50 3.21
N LEU A 203 -28.53 -38.21 3.79
CA LEU A 203 -27.73 -39.18 4.54
C LEU A 203 -28.43 -39.58 5.85
N ASP A 204 -29.05 -38.65 6.56
CA ASP A 204 -29.81 -38.91 7.78
C ASP A 204 -31.07 -39.75 7.51
N ASN A 205 -31.78 -39.48 6.40
CA ASN A 205 -32.91 -40.31 5.98
C ASN A 205 -32.48 -41.71 5.54
N ALA A 206 -31.34 -41.85 4.87
CA ALA A 206 -30.78 -43.17 4.51
C ALA A 206 -30.30 -43.95 5.76
N HIS A 207 -29.86 -43.27 6.81
CA HIS A 207 -29.50 -43.90 8.09
C HIS A 207 -30.74 -44.35 8.88
N ASN A 208 -31.84 -43.59 8.84
CA ASN A 208 -33.09 -43.98 9.50
C ASN A 208 -33.78 -45.17 8.81
N ASP A 209 -33.68 -45.30 7.49
CA ASP A 209 -34.20 -46.48 6.76
C ASP A 209 -33.39 -47.77 7.02
N SER A 210 -32.14 -47.65 7.47
CA SER A 210 -31.30 -48.81 7.85
C SER A 210 -31.58 -49.35 9.26
N VAL A 211 -32.22 -48.57 10.13
CA VAL A 211 -32.48 -48.96 11.54
C VAL A 211 -33.91 -49.49 11.73
N LEU A 212 -34.81 -49.24 10.77
CA LEU A 212 -36.21 -49.64 10.83
C LEU A 212 -36.54 -51.01 10.18
N THR A 213 -35.54 -51.77 9.70
CA THR A 213 -35.80 -53.07 9.06
C THR A 213 -35.84 -54.29 10.00
N ASP A 214 -35.68 -54.14 11.32
CA ASP A 214 -35.65 -55.31 12.22
C ASP A 214 -36.73 -55.36 13.32
N PHE A 215 -37.63 -54.38 13.42
CA PHE A 215 -38.77 -54.47 14.35
C PHE A 215 -40.03 -53.79 13.81
N ALA A 216 -40.93 -54.59 13.25
CA ALA A 216 -42.34 -54.69 13.62
C ALA A 216 -43.24 -55.04 12.42
N ALA A 217 -43.50 -56.34 12.30
CA ALA A 217 -44.78 -56.82 11.83
C ALA A 217 -45.83 -56.61 12.94
N SER A 218 -46.94 -55.93 12.64
CA SER A 218 -48.33 -56.32 12.98
C SER A 218 -49.29 -55.12 13.21
N ALA A 219 -50.45 -55.27 12.57
CA ALA A 219 -51.81 -54.90 13.00
C ALA A 219 -52.28 -53.42 13.05
N SER A 220 -52.99 -53.05 11.96
CA SER A 220 -54.42 -52.65 11.88
C SER A 220 -55.12 -51.76 12.93
N GLU A 221 -55.71 -50.69 12.38
CA GLU A 221 -57.10 -50.20 12.52
C GLU A 221 -57.62 -49.54 13.82
N ASP A 222 -57.79 -48.21 13.70
CA ASP A 222 -59.08 -47.48 13.71
C ASP A 222 -59.62 -46.78 14.99
N SER A 223 -60.12 -45.57 14.71
CA SER A 223 -61.19 -44.79 15.35
C SER A 223 -61.08 -44.17 16.76
N GLY A 224 -61.23 -42.82 16.81
CA GLY A 224 -62.25 -42.23 17.69
C GLY A 224 -61.91 -40.99 18.55
N ALA A 225 -62.35 -39.81 18.08
CA ALA A 225 -63.04 -38.75 18.84
C ALA A 225 -62.28 -37.74 19.76
N THR A 226 -62.27 -36.47 19.29
CA THR A 226 -62.71 -35.18 19.92
C THR A 226 -62.40 -34.89 21.40
N ALA A 227 -62.06 -33.70 21.88
CA ALA A 227 -61.85 -32.34 21.36
C ALA A 227 -61.26 -31.50 22.51
N ARG A 228 -60.46 -30.46 22.23
CA ARG A 228 -60.69 -29.07 22.71
C ARG A 228 -59.54 -28.12 22.32
N ARG A 229 -60.00 -26.96 21.88
CA ARG A 229 -59.32 -25.80 21.31
C ARG A 229 -58.71 -24.94 22.43
N GLY A 230 -57.45 -24.55 22.28
CA GLY A 230 -56.76 -23.58 23.12
C GLY A 230 -55.61 -22.97 22.34
N THR A 231 -55.74 -21.69 22.02
CA THR A 231 -54.80 -20.84 21.27
C THR A 231 -53.43 -20.76 21.94
N VAL A 232 -52.37 -21.15 21.22
CA VAL A 232 -50.99 -20.73 21.50
C VAL A 232 -50.39 -20.24 20.20
N SER A 233 -49.87 -19.02 20.27
CA SER A 233 -49.20 -18.32 19.18
C SER A 233 -47.99 -19.10 18.68
N GLU A 234 -48.10 -19.71 17.50
CA GLU A 234 -46.93 -20.22 16.78
C GLU A 234 -46.13 -19.03 16.26
N THR A 235 -45.00 -18.79 16.93
CA THR A 235 -43.95 -17.91 16.46
C THR A 235 -43.24 -18.62 15.32
N ASN A 236 -43.44 -18.12 14.09
CA ASN A 236 -42.71 -18.56 12.91
C ASN A 236 -41.19 -18.64 13.18
N PRO A 237 -40.49 -19.72 12.79
CA PRO A 237 -39.05 -19.77 12.85
C PRO A 237 -38.48 -18.71 11.90
N SER A 238 -37.90 -17.67 12.50
CA SER A 238 -36.85 -16.80 11.98
C SER A 238 -36.64 -16.83 10.45
N ARG A 239 -37.51 -16.09 9.73
CA ARG A 239 -37.07 -15.40 8.52
C ARG A 239 -35.83 -14.59 8.90
N ILE A 240 -34.65 -15.07 8.53
CA ILE A 240 -33.43 -14.28 8.52
C ILE A 240 -33.74 -13.09 7.61
N ARG A 241 -34.06 -11.95 8.22
CA ARG A 241 -34.25 -10.68 7.56
C ARG A 241 -32.97 -10.45 6.77
N ALA A 242 -33.04 -10.48 5.44
CA ALA A 242 -31.91 -10.13 4.60
C ALA A 242 -31.38 -8.77 5.11
N PRO A 243 -30.11 -8.68 5.54
CA PRO A 243 -29.57 -7.41 5.99
C PRO A 243 -29.74 -6.42 4.85
N SER A 244 -30.30 -5.24 5.13
CA SER A 244 -30.55 -4.22 4.12
C SER A 244 -29.26 -3.95 3.34
N THR A 245 -29.25 -4.29 2.06
CA THR A 245 -28.12 -4.09 1.13
C THR A 245 -27.93 -2.62 0.72
N ARG A 246 -28.71 -1.70 1.27
CA ARG A 246 -28.59 -0.27 0.99
C ARG A 246 -27.54 0.33 1.94
N ASN A 247 -26.41 0.75 1.35
CA ASN A 247 -25.34 1.56 1.94
C ASN A 247 -24.22 0.80 2.69
N LYS A 248 -23.72 -0.30 2.14
CA LYS A 248 -22.48 -0.92 2.64
C LYS A 248 -21.28 -0.34 1.91
N ASP A 249 -20.32 0.23 2.63
CA ASP A 249 -19.06 0.71 2.04
C ASP A 249 -18.18 -0.48 1.64
N ARG A 250 -18.07 -0.72 0.33
CA ARG A 250 -17.34 -1.86 -0.26
C ARG A 250 -15.83 -1.67 -0.31
N ARG A 251 -15.32 -0.53 0.15
CA ARG A 251 -13.89 -0.38 0.49
C ARG A 251 -13.49 -1.28 1.66
N PHE A 252 -14.46 -1.78 2.42
CA PHE A 252 -14.27 -2.74 3.49
C PHE A 252 -15.10 -4.00 3.24
N PHE A 253 -14.55 -5.14 3.64
CA PHE A 253 -15.26 -6.40 3.75
C PHE A 253 -15.56 -6.66 5.23
N ASP A 254 -16.85 -6.70 5.58
CA ASP A 254 -17.29 -6.94 6.95
C ASP A 254 -17.33 -8.46 7.22
N THR A 255 -16.66 -8.90 8.29
CA THR A 255 -16.64 -10.28 8.78
C THR A 255 -16.68 -10.28 10.32
N GLU A 256 -16.65 -11.45 10.96
CA GLU A 256 -16.61 -11.56 12.41
C GLU A 256 -15.63 -12.64 12.88
N VAL A 257 -15.05 -12.42 14.05
CA VAL A 257 -14.28 -13.43 14.80
C VAL A 257 -15.00 -13.72 16.11
N VAL A 258 -15.19 -14.99 16.41
CA VAL A 258 -15.77 -15.43 17.68
C VAL A 258 -14.65 -15.86 18.62
N TYR A 259 -14.47 -15.16 19.73
CA TYR A 259 -13.47 -15.48 20.75
C TYR A 259 -14.10 -15.46 22.14
N SER A 260 -13.92 -16.54 22.91
CA SER A 260 -14.56 -16.74 24.22
C SER A 260 -16.08 -16.49 24.22
N GLY A 261 -16.76 -16.91 23.14
CA GLY A 261 -18.21 -16.72 22.94
C GLY A 261 -18.63 -15.30 22.55
N VAL A 262 -17.70 -14.34 22.49
CA VAL A 262 -17.95 -12.96 22.06
C VAL A 262 -17.75 -12.86 20.56
N LYS A 263 -18.74 -12.32 19.85
CA LYS A 263 -18.66 -12.00 18.42
C LYS A 263 -18.04 -10.62 18.22
N LEU A 264 -16.84 -10.57 17.68
CA LEU A 264 -16.10 -9.35 17.37
C LEU A 264 -16.27 -9.02 15.89
N PRO A 265 -16.91 -7.88 15.53
CA PRO A 265 -17.00 -7.46 14.13
C PRO A 265 -15.63 -6.99 13.63
N ILE A 266 -15.24 -7.45 12.45
CA ILE A 266 -13.99 -7.11 11.79
C ILE A 266 -14.30 -6.48 10.44
N ARG A 267 -13.57 -5.41 10.10
CA ARG A 267 -13.65 -4.74 8.79
C ARG A 267 -12.31 -4.86 8.10
N VAL A 268 -12.25 -5.68 7.05
CA VAL A 268 -11.04 -5.92 6.27
C VAL A 268 -10.96 -4.88 5.14
N PRO A 269 -9.91 -4.05 5.06
CA PRO A 269 -9.77 -3.07 3.99
C PRO A 269 -9.43 -3.73 2.65
N MET A 270 -10.18 -3.39 1.60
CA MET A 270 -10.04 -3.92 0.24
C MET A 270 -9.12 -3.07 -0.66
N THR A 271 -8.65 -1.93 -0.15
CA THR A 271 -7.92 -0.90 -0.92
C THR A 271 -6.45 -0.78 -0.50
N VAL A 272 -5.90 -1.81 0.14
CA VAL A 272 -4.52 -1.85 0.64
C VAL A 272 -3.57 -2.27 -0.50
N TYR A 273 -2.55 -1.45 -0.75
CA TYR A 273 -1.51 -1.79 -1.72
C TYR A 273 -0.40 -2.69 -1.12
N PRO A 274 0.42 -3.36 -1.95
CA PRO A 274 1.38 -4.36 -1.47
C PRO A 274 2.42 -3.85 -0.46
N GLU A 275 2.83 -2.59 -0.54
CA GLU A 275 3.80 -1.97 0.38
C GLU A 275 3.12 -1.15 1.49
N GLU A 276 1.79 -1.22 1.62
CA GLU A 276 1.07 -0.65 2.75
C GLU A 276 0.85 -1.72 3.80
N ILE A 277 1.60 -1.65 4.90
CA ILE A 277 1.50 -2.60 6.01
C ILE A 277 0.94 -1.88 7.22
N GLY A 278 -0.21 -2.35 7.69
CA GLY A 278 -0.92 -1.78 8.81
C GLY A 278 -1.44 -0.36 8.58
N ASP A 279 -1.71 0.32 9.68
CA ASP A 279 -2.29 1.64 9.79
C ASP A 279 -1.18 2.59 10.23
N PHE A 280 -0.57 3.24 9.24
CA PHE A 280 0.44 4.27 9.44
C PHE A 280 -0.10 5.63 8.97
N SER A 281 0.46 6.70 9.53
CA SER A 281 0.13 8.07 9.11
C SER A 281 1.29 8.68 8.35
N LEU A 282 1.09 8.84 7.04
CA LEU A 282 2.05 9.56 6.21
C LEU A 282 1.99 11.06 6.54
N ILE A 283 0.81 11.59 6.87
CA ILE A 283 0.64 12.97 7.33
C ILE A 283 1.49 13.25 8.57
N GLN A 284 1.52 12.33 9.55
CA GLN A 284 2.34 12.47 10.75
C GLN A 284 3.84 12.52 10.42
N LEU A 285 4.32 11.66 9.51
CA LEU A 285 5.71 11.70 9.05
C LEU A 285 6.04 13.03 8.38
N LEU A 286 5.21 13.45 7.42
CA LEU A 286 5.45 14.68 6.64
C LEU A 286 5.43 15.92 7.55
N THR A 287 4.47 16.02 8.46
CA THR A 287 4.36 17.15 9.39
C THR A 287 5.56 17.20 10.34
N THR A 288 6.01 16.06 10.88
CA THR A 288 7.15 15.97 11.81
C THR A 288 8.46 16.45 11.18
N PHE A 289 8.73 16.09 9.92
CA PHE A 289 9.99 16.42 9.24
C PHE A 289 9.91 17.63 8.31
N SER A 290 8.75 18.29 8.18
CA SER A 290 8.59 19.46 7.30
C SER A 290 9.31 20.72 7.78
N GLY A 291 9.46 20.91 9.09
CA GLY A 291 9.93 22.16 9.69
C GLY A 291 11.45 22.25 9.91
N SER A 292 12.21 21.18 9.68
CA SER A 292 13.66 21.20 9.91
C SER A 292 14.33 22.09 8.88
N LEU A 293 14.92 23.20 9.31
CA LEU A 293 15.83 23.95 8.45
C LEU A 293 16.97 23.01 8.01
N PRO A 294 17.44 23.12 6.76
CA PRO A 294 18.63 22.39 6.34
C PRO A 294 19.77 22.77 7.30
N SER A 295 20.45 21.75 7.82
CA SER A 295 21.53 21.92 8.78
C SER A 295 22.69 22.66 8.08
N GLY A 296 22.67 23.99 8.14
CA GLY A 296 23.69 24.87 7.56
C GLY A 296 25.03 24.68 8.25
N SER A 297 25.77 23.65 7.85
CA SER A 297 27.21 23.56 8.07
C SER A 297 27.88 23.84 6.74
N SER A 298 28.43 25.05 6.59
CA SER A 298 29.06 25.57 5.37
C SER A 298 30.29 24.79 4.89
N ASN A 299 30.71 23.75 5.61
CA ASN A 299 31.93 22.96 5.34
C ASN A 299 31.69 21.47 5.05
N LYS A 300 30.42 21.01 4.92
CA LYS A 300 30.16 19.62 4.54
C LYS A 300 30.14 19.46 3.01
N ILE A 301 30.77 18.39 2.53
CA ILE A 301 30.67 17.97 1.13
C ILE A 301 29.28 17.35 0.96
N ASN A 302 28.50 17.91 0.04
CA ASN A 302 27.15 17.43 -0.21
C ASN A 302 27.18 16.07 -0.92
N HIS A 303 26.33 15.13 -0.49
CA HIS A 303 26.26 13.81 -1.11
C HIS A 303 25.38 13.86 -2.38
N PRO A 304 25.89 13.51 -3.57
CA PRO A 304 25.23 13.79 -4.86
C PRO A 304 23.87 13.11 -5.01
N HIS A 305 23.70 11.90 -4.47
CA HIS A 305 22.42 11.18 -4.56
C HIS A 305 21.38 11.60 -3.50
N LEU A 306 21.79 12.34 -2.46
CA LEU A 306 20.93 12.69 -1.33
C LEU A 306 20.50 14.16 -1.37
N GLU A 307 21.39 15.05 -1.78
CA GLU A 307 21.19 16.50 -1.76
C GLU A 307 21.08 17.06 -3.17
N SER A 308 19.97 16.74 -3.85
CA SER A 308 19.70 17.14 -5.25
C SER A 308 19.82 18.66 -5.47
N SER A 309 19.38 19.48 -4.50
CA SER A 309 19.49 20.95 -4.53
C SER A 309 20.57 21.47 -3.56
N GLY A 310 21.56 20.64 -3.25
CA GLY A 310 22.57 20.92 -2.23
C GLY A 310 21.94 21.19 -0.87
N GLN A 311 22.43 22.24 -0.19
CA GLN A 311 21.95 22.65 1.14
C GLN A 311 20.49 23.11 1.20
N TYR A 312 19.82 23.30 0.06
CA TYR A 312 18.41 23.71 0.02
C TYR A 312 17.45 22.53 -0.17
N THR A 313 17.98 21.30 -0.21
CA THR A 313 17.16 20.10 -0.34
C THR A 313 16.23 19.97 0.87
N HIS A 314 14.92 19.93 0.63
CA HIS A 314 13.92 19.80 1.69
C HIS A 314 14.08 18.46 2.43
N PRO A 315 13.92 18.38 3.77
CA PRO A 315 14.15 17.13 4.51
C PRO A 315 13.32 15.93 4.01
N ILE A 316 12.08 16.16 3.60
CA ILE A 316 11.23 15.09 3.03
C ILE A 316 11.82 14.55 1.71
N ILE A 317 12.41 15.42 0.89
CA ILE A 317 13.10 15.01 -0.35
C ILE A 317 14.40 14.28 -0.02
N LEU A 318 15.15 14.75 0.98
CA LEU A 318 16.35 14.07 1.48
C LEU A 318 16.04 12.63 1.93
N LEU A 319 14.95 12.46 2.69
CA LEU A 319 14.46 11.13 3.09
C LEU A 319 14.06 10.29 1.88
N MET A 320 13.31 10.87 0.93
CA MET A 320 12.88 10.17 -0.28
C MET A 320 14.06 9.72 -1.15
N ASN A 321 15.07 10.57 -1.29
CA ASN A 321 16.32 10.24 -1.97
C ASN A 321 17.04 9.09 -1.27
N GLY A 322 17.13 9.09 0.05
CA GLY A 322 17.69 7.97 0.81
C GLY A 322 16.92 6.66 0.62
N LEU A 323 15.59 6.75 0.57
CA LEU A 323 14.72 5.60 0.33
C LEU A 323 14.92 5.01 -1.07
N LEU A 324 14.90 5.86 -2.11
CA LEU A 324 15.08 5.43 -3.50
C LEU A 324 16.49 4.88 -3.75
N THR A 325 17.52 5.46 -3.13
CA THR A 325 18.93 5.08 -3.35
C THR A 325 19.42 4.00 -2.38
N GLN A 326 18.49 3.24 -1.78
CA GLN A 326 18.74 2.10 -0.89
C GLN A 326 19.73 2.42 0.25
N LYS A 327 19.59 3.58 0.89
CA LYS A 327 20.41 3.93 2.08
C LYS A 327 19.94 3.20 3.34
N ARG A 328 20.82 3.19 4.34
CA ARG A 328 20.57 2.76 5.73
C ARG A 328 19.93 3.91 6.50
N ILE A 329 18.65 3.78 6.82
CA ILE A 329 17.84 4.84 7.42
C ILE A 329 17.36 4.39 8.79
N ILE A 330 17.60 5.23 9.80
CA ILE A 330 17.14 5.00 11.18
C ILE A 330 16.14 6.07 11.59
N PHE A 331 15.03 5.65 12.16
CA PHE A 331 14.08 6.48 12.90
C PHE A 331 14.32 6.32 14.39
N LEU A 332 14.87 7.37 15.02
CA LEU A 332 15.18 7.38 16.45
C LEU A 332 14.06 8.08 17.24
N GLY A 333 13.42 7.33 18.13
CA GLY A 333 12.40 7.82 19.05
C GLY A 333 12.74 7.57 20.51
N HIS A 334 13.83 8.17 21.02
CA HIS A 334 14.21 8.01 22.42
C HIS A 334 13.08 8.45 23.37
N GLY A 335 12.68 7.56 24.28
CA GLY A 335 11.57 7.82 25.21
C GLY A 335 10.18 7.81 24.58
N LYS A 336 10.02 7.52 23.28
CA LYS A 336 8.72 7.33 22.62
C LYS A 336 8.24 5.87 22.72
N PRO A 337 6.93 5.60 22.57
CA PRO A 337 6.44 4.24 22.42
C PRO A 337 7.06 3.60 21.16
N ALA A 338 7.46 2.34 21.25
CA ALA A 338 8.02 1.62 20.12
C ALA A 338 7.00 1.47 18.97
N GLY A 339 5.71 1.45 19.29
CA GLY A 339 4.64 1.52 18.29
C GLY A 339 4.61 2.81 17.49
N GLU A 340 4.84 3.96 18.14
CA GLU A 340 4.92 5.26 17.46
C GLU A 340 6.11 5.27 16.49
N VAL A 341 7.27 4.76 16.92
CA VAL A 341 8.47 4.64 16.07
C VAL A 341 8.20 3.70 14.88
N SER A 342 7.53 2.58 15.11
CA SER A 342 7.14 1.63 14.05
C SER A 342 6.31 2.30 12.96
N ASN A 343 5.37 3.17 13.35
CA ASN A 343 4.53 3.88 12.38
C ASN A 343 5.34 4.80 11.47
N TYR A 344 6.39 5.48 11.95
CA TYR A 344 7.25 6.29 11.07
C TYR A 344 8.00 5.45 10.05
N VAL A 345 8.47 4.26 10.43
CA VAL A 345 9.14 3.33 9.50
C VAL A 345 8.16 2.88 8.41
N LEU A 346 6.95 2.48 8.78
CA LEU A 346 5.92 2.06 7.82
C LEU A 346 5.47 3.21 6.91
N SER A 347 5.37 4.43 7.44
CA SER A 347 5.14 5.64 6.64
C SER A 347 6.28 5.89 5.65
N ALA A 348 7.53 5.62 6.03
CA ALA A 348 8.67 5.75 5.13
C ALA A 348 8.68 4.66 4.03
N VAL A 349 8.27 3.44 4.35
CA VAL A 349 8.04 2.36 3.36
C VAL A 349 7.00 2.81 2.33
N ALA A 350 5.88 3.38 2.77
CA ALA A 350 4.85 3.90 1.87
C ALA A 350 5.34 5.13 1.07
N LEU A 351 6.14 6.01 1.66
CA LEU A 351 6.72 7.18 0.98
C LEU A 351 7.66 6.74 -0.16
N GLY A 352 8.58 5.82 0.12
CA GLY A 352 9.58 5.33 -0.84
C GLY A 352 8.97 4.49 -1.97
N SER A 353 7.94 3.71 -1.67
CA SER A 353 7.21 2.90 -2.66
C SER A 353 6.27 3.69 -3.58
N GLY A 354 6.16 5.01 -3.38
CA GLY A 354 5.23 5.85 -4.14
C GLY A 354 3.78 5.67 -3.68
N GLY A 355 3.51 5.85 -2.39
CA GLY A 355 2.17 5.66 -1.81
C GLY A 355 1.75 4.18 -1.72
N GLY A 356 2.71 3.26 -1.72
CA GLY A 356 2.47 1.82 -1.63
C GLY A 356 2.30 1.09 -2.96
N GLY A 357 2.14 1.85 -4.05
CA GLY A 357 1.57 1.34 -5.30
C GLY A 357 2.49 1.35 -6.53
N ILE A 358 3.68 1.94 -6.49
CA ILE A 358 4.56 2.06 -7.68
C ILE A 358 5.73 1.09 -7.63
N LEU A 359 6.53 1.16 -6.56
CA LEU A 359 7.72 0.35 -6.37
C LEU A 359 7.52 -0.65 -5.24
N ARG A 360 8.19 -1.81 -5.31
CA ARG A 360 8.16 -2.84 -4.26
C ARG A 360 9.56 -3.22 -3.76
N GLY A 361 9.61 -3.86 -2.60
CA GLY A 361 10.83 -4.31 -1.93
C GLY A 361 11.26 -3.45 -0.74
N PHE A 362 10.45 -2.44 -0.37
CA PHE A 362 10.76 -1.60 0.80
C PHE A 362 10.43 -2.35 2.09
N ALA A 363 9.31 -3.07 2.14
CA ALA A 363 8.94 -3.93 3.27
C ALA A 363 9.99 -5.02 3.58
N ASN A 364 10.64 -5.58 2.56
CA ASN A 364 11.66 -6.63 2.71
C ASN A 364 12.91 -6.18 3.47
N ARG A 365 13.20 -4.88 3.47
CA ARG A 365 14.35 -4.26 4.17
C ARG A 365 13.92 -3.35 5.32
N ALA A 366 12.64 -3.37 5.69
CA ALA A 366 12.09 -2.56 6.75
C ALA A 366 12.06 -3.35 8.06
N PHE A 367 12.51 -2.70 9.13
CA PHE A 367 12.47 -3.19 10.51
C PHE A 367 11.66 -2.18 11.32
N PRO A 368 10.31 -2.31 11.36
CA PRO A 368 9.47 -1.30 12.01
C PRO A 368 9.91 -1.02 13.45
N TYR A 369 10.34 -2.06 14.16
CA TYR A 369 11.07 -1.94 15.40
C TYR A 369 12.26 -2.89 15.43
N THR A 370 13.40 -2.42 15.95
CA THR A 370 14.58 -3.23 16.23
C THR A 370 15.38 -2.67 17.40
N ASN A 371 16.31 -3.47 17.93
CA ASN A 371 17.12 -3.16 19.10
C ASN A 371 18.61 -3.48 18.83
N LEU A 372 19.46 -3.32 19.84
CA LEU A 372 20.90 -3.53 19.71
C LEU A 372 21.30 -4.99 19.52
N THR A 373 20.51 -5.96 19.98
CA THR A 373 20.85 -7.38 19.82
C THR A 373 20.71 -7.83 18.37
N ASN A 374 19.86 -7.16 17.59
CA ASN A 374 19.70 -7.42 16.17
C ASN A 374 20.62 -6.56 15.28
N LEU A 375 21.61 -5.88 15.86
CA LEU A 375 22.48 -4.96 15.10
C LEU A 375 23.25 -5.70 13.99
N ASP A 376 23.79 -6.88 14.27
CA ASP A 376 24.55 -7.66 13.27
C ASP A 376 23.67 -8.07 12.08
N THR A 377 22.45 -8.54 12.36
CA THR A 377 21.46 -8.83 11.32
C THR A 377 21.11 -7.57 10.54
N LEU A 378 20.93 -6.43 11.22
CA LEU A 378 20.59 -5.17 10.57
C LEU A 378 21.71 -4.70 9.62
N LEU A 379 22.97 -4.81 10.05
CA LEU A 379 24.15 -4.43 9.28
C LEU A 379 24.46 -5.41 8.14
N SER A 380 23.89 -6.62 8.14
CA SER A 380 23.97 -7.54 7.00
C SER A 380 23.20 -7.04 5.77
N PHE A 381 22.27 -6.10 5.93
CA PHE A 381 21.54 -5.48 4.83
C PHE A 381 22.34 -4.30 4.27
N SER A 382 22.54 -4.30 2.95
CA SER A 382 23.18 -3.19 2.22
C SER A 382 22.44 -1.85 2.39
N GLY A 383 21.14 -1.90 2.64
CA GLY A 383 20.34 -0.75 3.05
C GLY A 383 19.05 -1.19 3.72
N TYR A 384 18.66 -0.50 4.79
CA TYR A 384 17.50 -0.84 5.61
C TYR A 384 16.71 0.40 6.05
N ILE A 385 15.48 0.20 6.53
CA ILE A 385 14.66 1.25 7.14
C ILE A 385 14.26 0.76 8.53
N ALA A 386 14.86 1.29 9.58
CA ALA A 386 14.73 0.75 10.93
C ALA A 386 14.20 1.76 11.94
N GLY A 387 13.38 1.28 12.88
CA GLY A 387 12.88 2.05 14.01
C GLY A 387 13.56 1.63 15.30
N VAL A 388 14.12 2.59 16.03
CA VAL A 388 14.86 2.33 17.27
C VAL A 388 14.48 3.33 18.36
N THR A 389 14.48 2.87 19.60
CA THR A 389 14.26 3.71 20.79
C THR A 389 15.55 3.97 21.57
N ASN A 390 16.60 3.20 21.32
CA ASN A 390 17.88 3.31 22.01
C ASN A 390 18.72 4.47 21.43
N PRO A 391 19.19 5.43 22.26
CA PRO A 391 19.93 6.59 21.80
C PRO A 391 21.35 6.25 21.30
N ALA A 392 21.89 5.06 21.62
CA ALA A 392 23.21 4.64 21.16
C ALA A 392 23.36 4.71 19.62
N PHE A 393 22.27 4.51 18.87
CA PHE A 393 22.29 4.66 17.42
C PHE A 393 22.70 6.08 16.97
N GLU A 394 22.42 7.15 17.74
CA GLU A 394 22.86 8.51 17.40
C GLU A 394 24.36 8.71 17.57
N GLU A 395 24.99 7.96 18.49
CA GLU A 395 26.41 8.04 18.82
C GLU A 395 27.31 7.29 17.82
N HIS A 396 26.73 6.36 17.06
CA HIS A 396 27.41 5.47 16.12
C HIS A 396 27.02 5.75 14.64
N PRO A 397 27.58 6.80 14.01
CA PRO A 397 27.26 7.18 12.63
C PRO A 397 27.68 6.13 11.59
N GLU A 398 28.50 5.16 11.93
CA GLU A 398 28.90 4.05 11.06
C GLU A 398 27.77 3.06 10.78
N TRP A 399 26.74 3.00 11.64
CA TRP A 399 25.62 2.08 11.48
C TRP A 399 24.64 2.54 10.41
N TRP A 400 24.46 3.85 10.21
CA TRP A 400 23.43 4.42 9.34
C TRP A 400 23.97 5.48 8.38
N ASP A 401 23.21 5.76 7.33
CA ASP A 401 23.51 6.82 6.37
C ASP A 401 22.62 8.04 6.62
N LEU A 402 21.36 7.82 7.02
CA LEU A 402 20.41 8.85 7.43
C LEU A 402 19.81 8.54 8.81
N LEU A 403 19.83 9.51 9.71
CA LEU A 403 19.16 9.45 11.00
C LEU A 403 18.03 10.47 11.07
N CYS A 404 16.81 9.98 11.23
CA CYS A 404 15.59 10.73 11.39
C CYS A 404 15.21 10.75 12.88
N ASN A 405 15.50 11.85 13.58
CA ASN A 405 15.19 11.97 14.99
C ASN A 405 13.74 12.47 15.15
N ILE A 406 12.85 11.57 15.59
CA ILE A 406 11.40 11.83 15.72
C ILE A 406 11.12 12.93 16.75
N ASN A 407 11.92 13.00 17.82
CA ASN A 407 11.70 13.98 18.89
C ASN A 407 12.04 15.40 18.46
N THR A 408 13.05 15.56 17.60
CA THR A 408 13.51 16.89 17.13
C THR A 408 12.96 17.26 15.76
N GLY A 409 12.42 16.30 15.00
CA GLY A 409 12.01 16.50 13.61
C GLY A 409 13.18 16.71 12.65
N LYS A 410 14.42 16.45 13.06
CA LYS A 410 15.63 16.67 12.26
C LYS A 410 16.06 15.40 11.53
N ILE A 411 16.47 15.56 10.27
CA ILE A 411 17.12 14.51 9.48
C ILE A 411 18.61 14.85 9.35
N THR A 412 19.46 13.90 9.71
CA THR A 412 20.92 14.05 9.72
C THR A 412 21.56 13.05 8.76
N VAL A 413 22.46 13.53 7.91
CA VAL A 413 23.31 12.68 7.05
C VAL A 413 24.57 12.28 7.81
N SER A 414 24.89 10.99 7.77
CA SER A 414 26.06 10.43 8.46
C SER A 414 27.36 11.03 7.93
N PRO A 415 28.27 11.49 8.81
CA PRO A 415 29.63 11.87 8.41
C PRO A 415 30.46 10.71 7.86
N ALA A 416 30.09 9.46 8.17
CA ALA A 416 30.78 8.26 7.70
C ALA A 416 30.35 7.83 6.29
N LEU A 417 29.34 8.49 5.71
CA LEU A 417 28.82 8.15 4.39
C LEU A 417 29.88 8.42 3.31
N THR A 418 30.27 7.37 2.60
CA THR A 418 31.21 7.45 1.50
C THR A 418 30.56 8.05 0.26
N LEU A 419 31.31 8.86 -0.48
CA LEU A 419 30.87 9.39 -1.77
C LEU A 419 30.94 8.30 -2.85
N PRO A 420 30.01 8.31 -3.83
CA PRO A 420 30.03 7.33 -4.89
C PRO A 420 31.31 7.42 -5.74
N PRO A 421 31.85 6.28 -6.20
CA PRO A 421 33.07 6.24 -7.01
C PRO A 421 32.88 7.03 -8.30
N GLY A 422 33.79 7.96 -8.58
CA GLY A 422 33.68 8.93 -9.70
C GLY A 422 33.33 10.36 -9.26
N SER A 423 32.86 10.57 -8.02
CA SER A 423 32.60 11.91 -7.45
C SER A 423 33.87 12.62 -6.93
N ALA A 424 35.06 12.10 -7.26
CA ALA A 424 36.33 12.65 -6.81
C ALA A 424 36.67 13.96 -7.55
N ALA A 425 36.38 15.09 -6.90
CA ALA A 425 37.13 16.36 -6.92
C ALA A 425 37.72 16.91 -8.24
N GLY A 426 37.16 16.62 -9.42
CA GLY A 426 37.69 17.11 -10.69
C GLY A 426 36.72 17.01 -11.85
N GLN A 427 35.80 17.98 -11.96
CA GLN A 427 34.81 18.32 -13.02
C GLN A 427 33.47 18.57 -12.28
N SER A 428 32.83 19.74 -12.19
CA SER A 428 32.70 20.90 -13.07
C SER A 428 32.64 22.18 -12.20
N LYS A 429 33.62 23.08 -12.37
CA LYS A 429 33.55 24.44 -11.81
C LYS A 429 32.50 25.32 -12.50
N SER A 430 31.86 24.85 -13.58
CA SER A 430 30.92 25.66 -14.38
C SER A 430 29.45 25.52 -13.98
N GLN A 431 29.04 24.42 -13.33
CA GLN A 431 27.63 24.25 -12.93
C GLN A 431 27.32 24.87 -11.55
N THR A 432 28.30 24.93 -10.65
CA THR A 432 28.14 25.51 -9.31
C THR A 432 28.23 27.05 -9.28
N GLU A 433 28.86 27.68 -10.27
CA GLU A 433 28.92 29.16 -10.37
C GLU A 433 27.59 29.78 -10.81
N SER A 434 26.80 29.08 -11.64
CA SER A 434 25.46 29.52 -12.08
C SER A 434 24.47 29.53 -10.92
N LEU A 435 24.57 28.55 -10.01
CA LEU A 435 23.72 28.42 -8.83
C LEU A 435 24.08 29.44 -7.73
N ARG A 436 25.35 29.85 -7.63
CA ARG A 436 25.81 30.82 -6.61
C ARG A 436 25.33 32.25 -6.85
N ARG A 437 25.19 32.70 -8.10
CA ARG A 437 24.75 34.08 -8.38
C ARG A 437 23.27 34.36 -8.12
N SER A 438 22.44 33.31 -7.99
CA SER A 438 20.99 33.45 -7.76
C SER A 438 20.57 33.44 -6.27
N LEU A 439 21.51 33.27 -5.33
CA LEU A 439 21.21 33.08 -3.90
C LEU A 439 21.42 34.32 -3.02
N ASP A 440 22.09 35.37 -3.52
CA ASP A 440 22.28 36.62 -2.77
C ASP A 440 20.97 37.43 -2.59
N SER A 441 19.85 37.01 -3.19
CA SER A 441 18.57 37.74 -3.12
C SER A 441 17.52 37.17 -2.15
N VAL A 442 17.82 36.09 -1.39
CA VAL A 442 16.80 35.38 -0.59
C VAL A 442 17.05 35.38 0.92
N SER A 443 17.75 36.40 1.43
CA SER A 443 17.76 36.70 2.86
C SER A 443 16.69 37.75 3.22
N LEU A 444 15.80 37.36 4.13
CA LEU A 444 14.90 38.19 5.00
C LEU A 444 13.39 38.20 4.66
N SER A 445 12.65 37.39 5.44
CA SER A 445 11.47 37.73 6.27
C SER A 445 10.40 38.74 5.82
N ARG A 446 9.14 38.25 5.84
CA ARG A 446 7.89 38.91 6.32
C ARG A 446 7.56 40.35 5.88
N ASN A 447 6.48 40.46 5.09
CA ASN A 447 5.68 41.67 4.78
C ASN A 447 6.42 42.93 4.31
N ARG A 448 6.42 43.17 2.99
CA ARG A 448 5.86 44.39 2.35
C ARG A 448 5.98 44.28 0.82
N SER A 449 4.98 44.82 0.15
CA SER A 449 4.92 45.07 -1.29
C SER A 449 6.04 46.00 -1.75
N PHE A 450 6.82 45.62 -2.76
CA PHE A 450 7.32 46.52 -3.80
C PHE A 450 7.77 45.77 -5.05
N SER A 451 7.53 46.40 -6.18
CA SER A 451 7.75 45.99 -7.56
C SER A 451 9.16 46.32 -8.07
N SER A 452 9.87 45.34 -8.64
CA SER A 452 10.88 45.49 -9.71
C SER A 452 11.32 44.08 -10.13
N ARG A 453 10.88 43.57 -11.29
CA ARG A 453 11.46 43.70 -12.63
C ARG A 453 12.82 42.99 -12.77
N ASP A 454 12.74 41.86 -13.47
CA ASP A 454 13.76 41.03 -14.13
C ASP A 454 14.76 40.23 -13.27
N GLY A 455 14.45 38.93 -13.16
CA GLY A 455 15.29 37.87 -12.59
C GLY A 455 14.41 36.67 -12.22
N LYS A 456 13.83 35.98 -13.21
CA LYS A 456 13.01 34.78 -12.95
C LYS A 456 13.90 33.71 -12.29
N PRO A 457 13.59 33.22 -11.08
CA PRO A 457 14.29 32.06 -10.52
C PRO A 457 14.08 30.85 -11.44
N ASP A 458 15.12 30.05 -11.64
CA ASP A 458 15.07 28.85 -12.47
C ASP A 458 13.91 27.95 -12.04
N LYS A 459 12.93 27.79 -12.93
CA LYS A 459 11.66 27.08 -12.71
C LYS A 459 11.87 25.60 -12.30
N TRP A 460 13.08 25.05 -12.36
CA TRP A 460 13.37 23.64 -12.09
C TRP A 460 13.84 23.36 -10.66
N ASN A 461 14.42 24.34 -9.94
CA ASN A 461 14.48 24.29 -8.47
C ASN A 461 13.06 24.24 -7.84
N ASN A 462 12.03 24.52 -8.65
CA ASN A 462 10.65 24.43 -8.23
C ASN A 462 10.05 23.03 -8.31
N LEU A 463 10.58 21.99 -8.98
CA LEU A 463 9.82 20.73 -9.09
C LEU A 463 9.63 20.03 -7.74
N ASP A 464 10.74 19.80 -7.03
CA ASP A 464 10.71 19.25 -5.67
C ASP A 464 9.99 20.22 -4.71
N THR A 465 10.17 21.52 -4.90
CA THR A 465 9.55 22.55 -4.03
C THR A 465 8.03 22.67 -4.26
N GLU A 466 7.56 22.57 -5.50
CA GLU A 466 6.17 22.58 -5.92
C GLU A 466 5.46 21.33 -5.40
N PHE A 467 6.11 20.17 -5.52
CA PHE A 467 5.62 18.93 -4.93
C PHE A 467 5.46 19.05 -3.41
N ILE A 468 6.47 19.54 -2.70
CA ILE A 468 6.39 19.74 -1.25
C ILE A 468 5.32 20.79 -0.90
N GLN A 469 5.23 21.89 -1.63
CA GLN A 469 4.22 22.92 -1.41
C GLN A 469 2.80 22.37 -1.62
N ASP A 470 2.58 21.58 -2.66
CA ASP A 470 1.30 20.93 -2.94
C ASP A 470 0.93 19.90 -1.86
N LEU A 471 1.91 19.13 -1.36
CA LEU A 471 1.73 18.22 -0.23
C LEU A 471 1.34 18.97 1.05
N MET A 472 2.11 20.01 1.42
CA MET A 472 1.86 20.79 2.64
C MET A 472 0.51 21.51 2.56
N LEU A 473 0.17 22.08 1.40
CA LEU A 473 -1.13 22.70 1.17
C LEU A 473 -2.29 21.69 1.29
N ALA A 474 -2.11 20.46 0.81
CA ALA A 474 -3.12 19.41 0.95
C ALA A 474 -3.32 19.00 2.42
N ILE A 475 -2.24 18.93 3.19
CA ILE A 475 -2.29 18.67 4.65
C ILE A 475 -2.99 19.82 5.38
N GLU A 476 -2.65 21.08 5.05
CA GLU A 476 -3.31 22.27 5.61
C GLU A 476 -4.80 22.32 5.28
N ARG A 477 -5.20 21.82 4.11
CA ARG A 477 -6.60 21.68 3.69
C ARG A 477 -7.28 20.42 4.25
N HIS A 478 -6.63 19.68 5.15
CA HIS A 478 -7.14 18.47 5.79
C HIS A 478 -7.54 17.36 4.81
N TYR A 479 -6.77 17.20 3.74
CA TYR A 479 -6.96 16.06 2.83
C TYR A 479 -6.61 14.77 3.57
N GLY A 480 -7.40 13.70 3.34
CA GLY A 480 -7.16 12.40 3.98
C GLY A 480 -5.90 11.69 3.48
N GLU A 481 -5.43 10.70 4.25
CA GLU A 481 -4.21 9.92 3.97
C GLU A 481 -4.16 9.36 2.54
N VAL A 482 -5.28 8.85 2.00
CA VAL A 482 -5.34 8.29 0.64
C VAL A 482 -5.00 9.36 -0.42
N ALA A 483 -5.47 10.60 -0.24
CA ALA A 483 -5.19 11.69 -1.18
C ALA A 483 -3.73 12.16 -1.10
N ILE A 484 -3.15 12.18 0.11
CA ILE A 484 -1.73 12.50 0.32
C ILE A 484 -0.85 11.42 -0.33
N ARG A 485 -1.19 10.14 -0.14
CA ARG A 485 -0.49 9.02 -0.80
C ARG A 485 -0.57 9.12 -2.32
N ALA A 486 -1.72 9.50 -2.88
CA ALA A 486 -1.86 9.69 -4.32
C ALA A 486 -0.94 10.77 -4.90
N LYS A 487 -0.68 11.86 -4.15
CA LYS A 487 0.28 12.89 -4.56
C LYS A 487 1.72 12.35 -4.57
N VAL A 488 2.10 11.57 -3.55
CA VAL A 488 3.40 10.87 -3.51
C VAL A 488 3.52 9.85 -4.63
N GLU A 489 2.47 9.08 -4.89
CA GLU A 489 2.37 8.10 -5.98
C GLU A 489 2.63 8.77 -7.33
N ASN A 490 2.02 9.91 -7.61
CA ASN A 490 2.23 10.67 -8.84
C ASN A 490 3.67 11.19 -8.98
N TYR A 491 4.28 11.65 -7.89
CA TYR A 491 5.66 12.10 -7.89
C TYR A 491 6.63 10.96 -8.23
N VAL A 492 6.49 9.81 -7.58
CA VAL A 492 7.33 8.63 -7.85
C VAL A 492 7.06 8.06 -9.25
N ARG A 493 5.81 8.05 -9.71
CA ARG A 493 5.46 7.65 -11.08
C ARG A 493 6.15 8.54 -12.13
N ARG A 494 6.18 9.85 -11.92
CA ARG A 494 6.89 10.79 -12.81
C ARG A 494 8.40 10.54 -12.80
N PHE A 495 8.99 10.32 -11.62
CA PHE A 495 10.40 9.92 -11.54
C PHE A 495 10.66 8.62 -12.33
N MET A 496 9.82 7.60 -12.16
CA MET A 496 9.96 6.31 -12.84
C MET A 496 9.79 6.39 -14.35
N SER A 497 9.04 7.36 -14.87
CA SER A 497 8.90 7.57 -16.31
C SER A 497 10.19 8.11 -16.94
N LEU A 498 11.06 8.76 -16.17
CA LEU A 498 12.33 9.30 -16.67
C LEU A 498 13.47 8.27 -16.67
N VAL A 499 13.40 7.26 -15.80
CA VAL A 499 14.46 6.23 -15.67
C VAL A 499 14.72 5.50 -16.99
N PRO A 500 13.74 4.91 -17.70
CA PRO A 500 14.01 4.17 -18.94
C PRO A 500 14.54 5.08 -20.06
N LEU A 501 14.16 6.36 -20.06
CA LEU A 501 14.67 7.35 -21.02
C LEU A 501 16.15 7.63 -20.77
N TYR A 502 16.55 7.83 -19.51
CA TYR A 502 17.94 8.05 -19.14
C TYR A 502 18.83 6.84 -19.45
N GLU A 503 18.35 5.62 -19.17
CA GLU A 503 19.09 4.39 -19.53
C GLU A 503 19.28 4.27 -21.04
N TYR A 504 18.24 4.55 -21.82
CA TYR A 504 18.31 4.51 -23.27
C TYR A 504 19.29 5.56 -23.83
N GLU A 505 19.30 6.78 -23.29
CA GLU A 505 20.26 7.81 -23.70
C GLU A 505 21.72 7.44 -23.35
N ARG A 506 21.94 6.78 -22.21
CA ARG A 506 23.28 6.39 -21.74
C ARG A 506 23.82 5.14 -22.44
N ASP A 507 23.01 4.09 -22.51
CA ASP A 507 23.42 2.74 -22.88
C ASP A 507 22.77 2.23 -24.18
N GLY A 508 21.77 2.94 -24.72
CA GLY A 508 21.00 2.53 -25.90
C GLY A 508 19.96 1.44 -25.66
N VAL A 509 19.83 0.97 -24.42
CA VAL A 509 18.91 -0.10 -23.98
C VAL A 509 18.34 0.22 -22.61
N THR A 510 17.14 -0.28 -22.30
CA THR A 510 16.53 -0.15 -20.97
C THR A 510 15.87 -1.44 -20.52
N SER A 511 15.87 -1.68 -19.20
CA SER A 511 15.15 -2.80 -18.57
C SER A 511 13.73 -2.44 -18.12
N LEU A 512 13.39 -1.14 -18.08
CA LEU A 512 12.15 -0.59 -17.52
C LEU A 512 11.20 -0.03 -18.59
N GLY A 513 11.45 -0.32 -19.85
CA GLY A 513 10.66 0.18 -20.98
C GLY A 513 10.87 -0.65 -22.23
N ASP A 514 10.00 -0.46 -23.22
CA ASP A 514 10.19 -1.04 -24.54
C ASP A 514 11.18 -0.16 -25.34
N THR A 515 12.37 -0.71 -25.58
CA THR A 515 13.45 -0.02 -26.31
C THR A 515 13.03 0.35 -27.73
N ALA A 516 12.23 -0.50 -28.40
CA ALA A 516 11.75 -0.22 -29.76
C ALA A 516 10.75 0.94 -29.78
N MET A 517 9.92 1.05 -28.74
CA MET A 517 8.97 2.16 -28.57
C MET A 517 9.71 3.49 -28.33
N ILE A 518 10.72 3.49 -27.45
CA ILE A 518 11.52 4.69 -27.16
C ILE A 518 12.26 5.16 -28.43
N ALA A 519 12.87 4.23 -29.17
CA ALA A 519 13.51 4.53 -30.44
C ALA A 519 12.53 5.04 -31.52
N ALA A 520 11.29 4.54 -31.53
CA ALA A 520 10.27 4.97 -32.47
C ALA A 520 9.70 6.36 -32.15
N ALA A 521 9.66 6.75 -30.87
CA ALA A 521 9.19 8.05 -30.41
C ALA A 521 10.05 9.23 -30.89
N GLU A 522 11.28 8.98 -31.35
CA GLU A 522 12.12 10.01 -31.98
C GLU A 522 11.76 10.28 -33.45
N LYS A 523 10.85 9.49 -34.05
CA LYS A 523 10.40 9.71 -35.44
C LYS A 523 9.19 10.66 -35.47
N PRO A 524 9.28 11.81 -36.16
CA PRO A 524 8.17 12.76 -36.25
C PRO A 524 6.95 12.11 -36.92
N GLY A 525 5.78 12.19 -36.27
CA GLY A 525 4.50 11.74 -36.84
C GLY A 525 3.97 10.39 -36.33
N ILE A 526 4.61 9.77 -35.35
CA ILE A 526 4.06 8.62 -34.60
C ILE A 526 4.13 8.93 -33.10
N ASP A 527 3.54 10.05 -32.68
CA ASP A 527 3.50 10.51 -31.29
C ASP A 527 2.50 9.69 -30.46
N GLY A 528 2.83 8.42 -30.25
CA GLY A 528 2.03 7.48 -29.46
C GLY A 528 2.63 7.08 -28.13
N TYR A 529 3.91 7.39 -27.90
CA TYR A 529 4.66 6.93 -26.75
C TYR A 529 5.80 7.90 -26.41
N SER A 530 5.48 9.02 -25.76
CA SER A 530 6.51 9.84 -25.13
C SER A 530 6.46 9.60 -23.64
N ILE A 531 7.40 8.86 -23.06
CA ILE A 531 7.41 8.53 -21.62
C ILE A 531 7.48 9.80 -20.72
N SER A 532 7.71 10.98 -21.32
CA SER A 532 7.44 12.27 -20.69
C SER A 532 6.75 13.25 -21.66
N PRO A 533 5.68 13.94 -21.22
CA PRO A 533 4.99 14.96 -21.99
C PRO A 533 5.82 16.24 -22.04
N GLY A 534 6.11 16.71 -23.26
CA GLY A 534 6.73 18.01 -23.49
C GLY A 534 7.78 18.00 -24.59
N ASP A 535 8.12 19.21 -25.02
CA ASP A 535 9.24 19.49 -25.93
C ASP A 535 10.48 18.73 -25.47
N LYS A 536 11.24 18.18 -26.42
CA LYS A 536 12.48 17.44 -26.16
C LYS A 536 13.40 18.16 -25.15
N GLU A 537 13.48 19.49 -25.25
CA GLU A 537 14.25 20.33 -24.33
C GLU A 537 13.78 20.30 -22.87
N ILE A 538 12.46 20.25 -22.62
CA ILE A 538 11.90 20.20 -21.26
C ILE A 538 12.28 18.86 -20.60
N ARG A 539 12.19 17.78 -21.38
CA ARG A 539 12.53 16.43 -20.97
C ARG A 539 14.00 16.28 -20.65
N GLU A 540 14.89 16.75 -21.52
CA GLU A 540 16.34 16.73 -21.28
C GLU A 540 16.72 17.50 -20.01
N ARG A 541 16.11 18.68 -19.77
CA ARG A 541 16.33 19.45 -18.54
C ARG A 541 15.81 18.74 -17.29
N GLU A 542 14.64 18.11 -17.36
CA GLU A 542 14.08 17.34 -16.25
C GLU A 542 14.93 16.10 -15.93
N MET A 543 15.42 15.42 -16.95
CA MET A 543 16.32 14.29 -16.81
C MET A 543 17.64 14.70 -16.16
N ALA A 544 18.23 15.82 -16.60
CA ALA A 544 19.43 16.38 -15.98
C ALA A 544 19.23 16.74 -14.50
N PHE A 545 18.02 17.19 -14.12
CA PHE A 545 17.69 17.47 -12.72
C PHE A 545 17.66 16.20 -11.86
N TYR A 546 17.05 15.11 -12.35
CA TYR A 546 16.96 13.86 -11.60
C TYR A 546 18.17 12.92 -11.78
N GLN A 547 19.14 13.28 -12.62
CA GLN A 547 20.26 12.42 -13.01
C GLN A 547 20.93 11.71 -11.83
N SER A 548 21.38 12.46 -10.80
CA SER A 548 22.09 11.86 -9.66
C SER A 548 21.21 10.91 -8.84
N ARG A 549 19.89 11.16 -8.82
CA ARG A 549 18.91 10.28 -8.15
C ARG A 549 18.67 9.02 -8.97
N ILE A 550 18.59 9.13 -10.30
CA ILE A 550 18.44 8.00 -11.22
C ILE A 550 19.68 7.11 -11.13
N GLU A 551 20.88 7.68 -11.19
CA GLU A 551 22.15 6.95 -11.05
C GLU A 551 22.23 6.19 -9.72
N GLY A 552 21.77 6.80 -8.62
CA GLY A 552 21.71 6.14 -7.32
C GLY A 552 20.57 5.12 -7.16
N PHE A 553 19.54 5.18 -8.01
CA PHE A 553 18.42 4.24 -8.02
C PHE A 553 18.69 2.99 -8.87
N ILE A 554 19.41 3.14 -9.98
CA ILE A 554 19.82 2.03 -10.84
C ILE A 554 20.68 1.05 -10.03
N GLY A 555 20.36 -0.24 -10.12
CA GLY A 555 21.04 -1.31 -9.39
C GLY A 555 20.53 -1.53 -7.96
N THR A 556 19.57 -0.74 -7.48
CA THR A 556 18.88 -1.04 -6.22
C THR A 556 17.92 -2.22 -6.37
N GLN A 557 17.52 -2.83 -5.27
CA GLN A 557 16.52 -3.90 -5.26
C GLN A 557 15.17 -3.40 -5.79
N ALA A 558 14.79 -2.16 -5.47
CA ALA A 558 13.56 -1.56 -5.97
C ALA A 558 13.58 -1.41 -7.49
N TYR A 559 14.74 -1.07 -8.08
CA TYR A 559 14.94 -1.05 -9.53
C TYR A 559 14.79 -2.45 -10.14
N HIS A 560 15.46 -3.47 -9.58
CA HIS A 560 15.36 -4.85 -10.09
C HIS A 560 13.93 -5.39 -10.01
N ASN A 561 13.23 -5.11 -8.91
CA ASN A 561 11.84 -5.48 -8.76
C ASN A 561 10.95 -4.75 -9.77
N ALA A 562 11.19 -3.46 -10.02
CA ALA A 562 10.46 -2.70 -11.02
C ALA A 562 10.68 -3.23 -12.44
N ALA A 563 11.89 -3.67 -12.79
CA ALA A 563 12.18 -4.29 -14.07
C ALA A 563 11.43 -5.63 -14.24
N ALA A 564 11.43 -6.47 -13.20
CA ALA A 564 10.65 -7.71 -13.19
C ALA A 564 9.13 -7.45 -13.28
N ASP A 565 8.64 -6.41 -12.58
CA ASP A 565 7.24 -6.00 -12.63
C ASP A 565 6.84 -5.49 -14.01
N PHE A 566 7.71 -4.72 -14.67
CA PHE A 566 7.49 -4.26 -16.04
C PHE A 566 7.40 -5.44 -17.00
N GLN A 567 8.30 -6.43 -16.91
CA GLN A 567 8.26 -7.63 -17.76
C GLN A 567 6.98 -8.45 -17.52
N SER A 568 6.59 -8.64 -16.27
CA SER A 568 5.34 -9.33 -15.90
C SER A 568 4.11 -8.57 -16.40
N MET A 569 4.11 -7.23 -16.27
CA MET A 569 3.06 -6.37 -16.78
C MET A 569 2.98 -6.44 -18.30
N GLN A 570 4.10 -6.40 -19.02
CA GLN A 570 4.11 -6.50 -20.49
C GLN A 570 3.56 -7.86 -20.97
N ALA A 571 3.89 -8.95 -20.27
CA ALA A 571 3.35 -10.28 -20.57
C ALA A 571 1.83 -10.39 -20.31
N ASN A 572 1.35 -9.75 -19.24
CA ASN A 572 -0.02 -9.90 -18.74
C ASN A 572 -0.94 -8.73 -19.07
N SER A 573 -0.45 -7.67 -19.71
CA SER A 573 -1.25 -6.49 -20.07
C SER A 573 -2.33 -6.88 -21.08
N PHE A 574 -3.55 -6.39 -20.82
CA PHE A 574 -4.68 -6.55 -21.73
C PHE A 574 -4.57 -5.57 -22.91
N VAL A 575 -3.94 -4.42 -22.68
CA VAL A 575 -3.66 -3.43 -23.71
C VAL A 575 -2.20 -3.52 -24.10
N ARG A 576 -1.96 -3.95 -25.34
CA ARG A 576 -0.63 -4.08 -25.93
C ARG A 576 -0.54 -2.97 -26.96
N GLU A 577 0.55 -2.21 -26.99
CA GLU A 577 0.80 -1.12 -27.96
C GLU A 577 0.22 0.28 -27.68
N ILE A 578 -0.40 0.57 -26.52
CA ILE A 578 -0.54 1.97 -26.07
C ILE A 578 -0.15 2.18 -24.59
N ASP A 579 0.38 3.36 -24.26
CA ASP A 579 0.59 3.82 -22.88
C ASP A 579 -0.61 4.68 -22.46
N ILE A 580 -1.61 4.03 -21.87
CA ILE A 580 -2.83 4.70 -21.42
C ILE A 580 -2.53 5.81 -20.40
N PRO A 581 -1.75 5.57 -19.32
CA PRO A 581 -1.39 6.63 -18.38
C PRO A 581 -0.82 7.88 -19.06
N HIS A 582 0.07 7.71 -20.03
CA HIS A 582 0.65 8.83 -20.77
C HIS A 582 -0.38 9.57 -21.63
N MET A 583 -1.21 8.84 -22.38
CA MET A 583 -2.26 9.44 -23.21
C MET A 583 -3.26 10.24 -22.37
N VAL A 584 -3.66 9.70 -21.21
CA VAL A 584 -4.53 10.38 -20.25
C VAL A 584 -3.86 11.63 -19.68
N TYR A 585 -2.57 11.55 -19.35
CA TYR A 585 -1.82 12.71 -18.91
C TYR A 585 -1.83 13.81 -19.98
N CYS A 586 -1.53 13.46 -21.24
CA CYS A 586 -1.49 14.43 -22.34
C CYS A 586 -2.83 15.16 -22.47
N LEU A 587 -3.94 14.44 -22.48
CA LEU A 587 -5.28 15.04 -22.55
C LEU A 587 -5.63 15.91 -21.34
N ARG A 588 -5.03 15.66 -20.17
CA ARG A 588 -5.32 16.39 -18.94
C ARG A 588 -4.45 17.64 -18.76
N ASN A 589 -3.18 17.55 -19.12
CA ASN A 589 -2.15 18.51 -18.71
C ASN A 589 -1.52 19.29 -19.87
N SER A 590 -1.59 18.79 -21.10
CA SER A 590 -0.99 19.47 -22.25
C SER A 590 -1.88 20.62 -22.71
N THR A 591 -1.30 21.82 -22.84
CA THR A 591 -2.04 23.03 -23.22
C THR A 591 -2.08 23.27 -24.73
N ASN A 592 -1.16 22.70 -25.50
CA ASN A 592 -0.97 22.94 -26.94
C ASN A 592 -0.77 21.63 -27.71
N LEU A 593 -1.73 20.70 -27.67
CA LEU A 593 -1.69 19.51 -28.53
C LEU A 593 -2.18 19.85 -29.93
N ASP A 594 -1.48 19.36 -30.96
CA ASP A 594 -1.96 19.50 -32.34
C ASP A 594 -3.21 18.65 -32.57
N VAL A 595 -4.06 19.09 -33.50
CA VAL A 595 -5.31 18.38 -33.82
C VAL A 595 -5.04 16.95 -34.28
N ASN A 596 -3.96 16.71 -35.02
CA ASN A 596 -3.60 15.37 -35.49
C ASN A 596 -3.15 14.46 -34.35
N GLU A 597 -2.46 15.02 -33.35
CA GLU A 597 -2.03 14.28 -32.15
C GLU A 597 -3.24 13.89 -31.31
N VAL A 598 -4.15 14.84 -31.06
CA VAL A 598 -5.40 14.57 -30.32
C VAL A 598 -6.23 13.50 -31.06
N GLU A 599 -6.34 13.61 -32.38
CA GLU A 599 -7.06 12.61 -33.18
C GLU A 599 -6.41 11.22 -33.10
N ALA A 600 -5.08 11.15 -33.16
CA ALA A 600 -4.34 9.90 -33.01
C ALA A 600 -4.56 9.27 -31.62
N ILE A 601 -4.57 10.09 -30.56
CA ILE A 601 -4.84 9.63 -29.19
C ILE A 601 -6.23 9.00 -29.09
N TYR A 602 -7.28 9.73 -29.50
CA TYR A 602 -8.65 9.22 -29.43
C TYR A 602 -8.89 8.00 -30.33
N ARG A 603 -8.33 8.00 -31.55
CA ARG A 603 -8.43 6.86 -32.47
C ARG A 603 -7.81 5.61 -31.86
N ARG A 604 -6.60 5.72 -31.30
CA ARG A 604 -5.92 4.57 -30.68
C ARG A 604 -6.63 4.05 -29.44
N LEU A 605 -7.15 4.94 -28.59
CA LEU A 605 -7.95 4.52 -27.43
C LEU A 605 -9.22 3.79 -27.88
N ASP A 606 -9.90 4.29 -28.91
CA ASP A 606 -11.06 3.61 -29.48
C ASP A 606 -10.69 2.24 -30.06
N ASP A 607 -9.62 2.14 -30.86
CA ASP A 607 -9.23 0.88 -31.50
C ASP A 607 -8.76 -0.20 -30.49
N GLN A 608 -8.04 0.20 -29.43
CA GLN A 608 -7.40 -0.74 -28.50
C GLN A 608 -8.24 -1.08 -27.26
N VAL A 609 -9.13 -0.20 -26.81
CA VAL A 609 -9.97 -0.45 -25.62
C VAL A 609 -11.30 -1.04 -26.07
N VAL A 610 -11.40 -2.38 -26.02
CA VAL A 610 -12.57 -3.14 -26.48
C VAL A 610 -13.14 -4.06 -25.41
N THR A 611 -12.29 -4.78 -24.67
CA THR A 611 -12.74 -5.74 -23.64
C THR A 611 -12.98 -5.07 -22.29
N ASP A 612 -13.72 -5.76 -21.40
CA ASP A 612 -14.00 -5.29 -20.05
C ASP A 612 -12.73 -5.07 -19.22
N GLU A 613 -11.72 -5.92 -19.40
CA GLU A 613 -10.44 -5.81 -18.71
C GLU A 613 -9.65 -4.58 -19.18
N GLN A 614 -9.68 -4.30 -20.49
CA GLN A 614 -9.04 -3.11 -21.08
C GLN A 614 -9.73 -1.82 -20.65
N VAL A 615 -11.06 -1.82 -20.55
CA VAL A 615 -11.80 -0.70 -19.97
C VAL A 615 -11.43 -0.50 -18.51
N THR A 616 -11.30 -1.58 -17.74
CA THR A 616 -10.90 -1.52 -16.32
C THR A 616 -9.49 -0.92 -16.16
N GLU A 617 -8.55 -1.30 -17.04
CA GLU A 617 -7.21 -0.70 -17.10
C GLU A 617 -7.26 0.80 -17.44
N LEU A 618 -8.09 1.21 -18.40
CA LEU A 618 -8.32 2.62 -18.73
C LEU A 618 -8.88 3.41 -17.55
N LEU A 619 -9.89 2.88 -16.86
CA LEU A 619 -10.52 3.53 -15.71
C LEU A 619 -9.56 3.69 -14.53
N ALA A 620 -8.65 2.74 -14.31
CA ALA A 620 -7.63 2.84 -13.27
C ALA A 620 -6.67 4.02 -13.49
N SER A 621 -6.47 4.44 -14.75
CA SER A 621 -5.69 5.64 -15.10
C SER A 621 -6.49 6.95 -15.00
N LEU A 622 -7.82 6.86 -14.77
CA LEU A 622 -8.75 7.98 -14.71
C LEU A 622 -9.48 8.04 -13.36
N PRO A 623 -8.79 8.15 -12.22
CA PRO A 623 -9.44 8.13 -10.90
C PRO A 623 -10.52 9.22 -10.76
N GLN A 624 -11.71 8.87 -10.20
CA GLN A 624 -12.84 9.81 -10.02
C GLN A 624 -12.47 11.02 -9.17
N SER A 625 -11.72 10.81 -8.08
CA SER A 625 -11.16 11.87 -7.24
C SER A 625 -10.31 12.92 -7.98
N GLN A 626 -9.83 12.63 -9.20
CA GLN A 626 -9.06 13.54 -10.06
C GLN A 626 -9.84 13.97 -11.32
N GLY A 627 -11.17 13.93 -11.27
CA GLY A 627 -12.04 14.35 -12.38
C GLY A 627 -12.52 13.21 -13.29
N GLY A 628 -12.15 11.95 -13.00
CA GLY A 628 -12.68 10.77 -13.70
C GLY A 628 -12.51 10.85 -15.22
N LEU A 629 -13.61 10.65 -15.96
CA LEU A 629 -13.63 10.69 -17.43
C LEU A 629 -13.55 12.09 -18.04
N GLN A 630 -13.43 13.17 -17.24
CA GLN A 630 -13.44 14.54 -17.74
C GLN A 630 -12.39 14.82 -18.84
N PRO A 631 -11.12 14.36 -18.76
CA PRO A 631 -10.16 14.56 -19.84
C PRO A 631 -10.61 13.94 -21.17
N LEU A 632 -11.26 12.77 -21.13
CA LEU A 632 -11.80 12.13 -22.32
C LEU A 632 -13.08 12.82 -22.82
N ALA A 633 -13.91 13.35 -21.90
CA ALA A 633 -15.17 14.00 -22.24
C ALA A 633 -14.99 15.31 -23.02
N TYR A 634 -13.83 15.96 -22.95
CA TYR A 634 -13.54 17.16 -23.75
C TYR A 634 -13.57 16.90 -25.25
N GLY A 635 -13.32 15.65 -25.68
CA GLY A 635 -13.42 15.22 -27.07
C GLY A 635 -14.81 15.43 -27.68
N PHE A 636 -15.89 15.45 -26.88
CA PHE A 636 -17.24 15.76 -27.36
C PHE A 636 -17.38 17.16 -27.96
N TYR A 637 -16.58 18.11 -27.49
CA TYR A 637 -16.66 19.52 -27.91
C TYR A 637 -15.58 19.88 -28.92
N HIS A 638 -14.78 18.92 -29.36
CA HIS A 638 -13.69 19.17 -30.31
C HIS A 638 -14.25 19.58 -31.69
N PRO A 639 -13.65 20.55 -32.41
CA PRO A 639 -14.13 21.00 -33.72
C PRO A 639 -14.10 19.91 -34.80
N ALA A 640 -13.10 19.02 -34.75
CA ALA A 640 -12.98 17.90 -35.69
C ALA A 640 -14.07 16.83 -35.48
N PRO A 641 -14.85 16.46 -36.52
CA PRO A 641 -15.89 15.42 -36.41
C PRO A 641 -15.35 14.02 -36.05
N ALA A 642 -14.15 13.67 -36.53
CA ALA A 642 -13.53 12.37 -36.28
C ALA A 642 -13.27 12.16 -34.77
N ILE A 643 -12.70 13.15 -34.09
CA ILE A 643 -12.47 13.10 -32.63
C ILE A 643 -13.78 12.91 -31.87
N ARG A 644 -14.83 13.65 -32.24
CA ARG A 644 -16.15 13.49 -31.59
C ARG A 644 -16.70 12.08 -31.77
N LEU A 645 -16.56 11.48 -32.96
CA LEU A 645 -16.99 10.12 -33.25
C LEU A 645 -16.22 9.10 -32.40
N TYR A 646 -14.88 9.16 -32.38
CA TYR A 646 -14.05 8.27 -31.56
C TYR A 646 -14.38 8.41 -30.06
N THR A 647 -14.63 9.63 -29.60
CA THR A 647 -15.01 9.88 -28.19
C THR A 647 -16.34 9.19 -27.85
N VAL A 648 -17.34 9.29 -28.72
CA VAL A 648 -18.65 8.63 -28.50
C VAL A 648 -18.50 7.12 -28.47
N ARG A 649 -17.81 6.51 -29.45
CA ARG A 649 -17.58 5.06 -29.49
C ARG A 649 -16.84 4.56 -28.25
N LEU A 650 -15.83 5.30 -27.79
CA LEU A 650 -15.10 4.99 -26.57
C LEU A 650 -16.03 5.03 -25.33
N PHE A 651 -16.89 6.05 -25.21
CA PHE A 651 -17.83 6.15 -24.10
C PHE A 651 -18.91 5.06 -24.13
N GLU A 652 -19.35 4.60 -25.30
CA GLU A 652 -20.26 3.45 -25.41
C GLU A 652 -19.61 2.16 -24.90
N LYS A 653 -18.33 1.94 -25.25
CA LYS A 653 -17.56 0.80 -24.71
C LYS A 653 -17.37 0.91 -23.21
N ILE A 654 -17.02 2.09 -22.70
CA ILE A 654 -16.94 2.34 -21.25
C ILE A 654 -18.30 2.09 -20.57
N GLU A 655 -19.42 2.55 -21.14
CA GLU A 655 -20.75 2.35 -20.59
C GLU A 655 -21.16 0.87 -20.53
N SER A 656 -20.65 0.02 -21.44
CA SER A 656 -20.91 -1.42 -21.41
C SER A 656 -20.27 -2.14 -20.23
N ASN A 657 -19.16 -1.62 -19.71
CA ASN A 657 -18.48 -2.15 -18.54
C ASN A 657 -19.22 -1.79 -17.23
N GLN A 658 -19.23 -2.69 -16.25
CA GLN A 658 -19.97 -2.49 -14.98
C GLN A 658 -19.48 -1.28 -14.18
N ALA A 659 -18.16 -1.10 -14.05
CA ALA A 659 -17.58 0.07 -13.39
C ALA A 659 -17.70 1.30 -14.29
N GLY A 660 -17.46 1.14 -15.60
CA GLY A 660 -17.53 2.21 -16.57
C GLY A 660 -18.91 2.87 -16.68
N ALA A 661 -20.00 2.10 -16.60
CA ALA A 661 -21.36 2.63 -16.53
C ALA A 661 -21.56 3.61 -15.36
N ARG A 662 -20.97 3.29 -14.19
CA ARG A 662 -21.03 4.18 -13.02
C ARG A 662 -20.18 5.43 -13.24
N TYR A 663 -19.02 5.30 -13.88
CA TYR A 663 -18.17 6.44 -14.26
C TYR A 663 -18.90 7.40 -15.22
N VAL A 664 -19.54 6.88 -16.27
CA VAL A 664 -20.31 7.70 -17.23
C VAL A 664 -21.44 8.44 -16.50
N ARG A 665 -22.18 7.75 -15.60
CA ARG A 665 -23.23 8.39 -14.78
C ARG A 665 -22.70 9.43 -13.79
N SER A 666 -21.45 9.30 -13.35
CA SER A 666 -20.81 10.26 -12.44
C SER A 666 -20.29 11.52 -13.14
N THR A 667 -20.21 11.52 -14.48
CA THR A 667 -19.78 12.70 -15.24
C THR A 667 -20.77 13.86 -15.09
N ASN A 668 -20.30 15.09 -15.29
CA ASN A 668 -21.14 16.29 -15.25
C ASN A 668 -22.31 16.20 -16.26
N PHE A 669 -23.46 16.76 -15.90
CA PHE A 669 -24.66 16.85 -16.73
C PHE A 669 -24.39 17.33 -18.17
N PHE A 670 -23.50 18.31 -18.36
CA PHE A 670 -23.13 18.79 -19.70
C PHE A 670 -22.47 17.71 -20.56
N HIS A 671 -21.63 16.86 -19.97
CA HIS A 671 -20.98 15.74 -20.67
C HIS A 671 -22.01 14.65 -20.98
N GLN A 672 -22.94 14.37 -20.07
CA GLN A 672 -24.02 13.41 -20.28
C GLN A 672 -24.93 13.82 -21.44
N CYS A 673 -25.33 15.10 -21.50
CA CYS A 673 -26.14 15.62 -22.61
C CYS A 673 -25.38 15.59 -23.94
N ALA A 674 -24.10 15.98 -23.94
CA ALA A 674 -23.27 15.94 -25.14
C ALA A 674 -23.12 14.52 -25.68
N PHE A 675 -22.85 13.54 -24.79
CA PHE A 675 -22.77 12.13 -25.14
C PHE A 675 -24.07 11.62 -25.75
N SER A 676 -25.21 11.88 -25.10
CA SER A 676 -26.53 11.45 -25.60
C SER A 676 -26.84 12.04 -26.98
N ASN A 677 -26.65 13.35 -27.16
CA ASN A 677 -26.94 14.06 -28.41
C ASN A 677 -26.05 13.59 -29.56
N LEU A 678 -24.74 13.45 -29.32
CA LEU A 678 -23.80 12.99 -30.34
C LEU A 678 -24.03 11.51 -30.68
N ARG A 679 -24.34 10.67 -29.69
CA ARG A 679 -24.72 9.27 -29.92
C ARG A 679 -25.90 9.17 -30.88
N HIS A 680 -26.96 9.95 -30.66
CA HIS A 680 -28.08 10.01 -31.61
C HIS A 680 -27.65 10.51 -32.98
N ALA A 681 -26.83 11.57 -33.04
CA ALA A 681 -26.40 12.16 -34.30
C ALA A 681 -25.50 11.25 -35.17
N PHE A 682 -24.73 10.34 -34.55
CA PHE A 682 -23.90 9.37 -35.28
C PHE A 682 -24.58 8.01 -35.51
N SER A 683 -25.73 7.78 -34.85
CA SER A 683 -26.56 6.58 -35.06
C SER A 683 -27.58 6.74 -36.19
N CYS A 684 -27.95 7.98 -36.50
CA CYS A 684 -28.79 8.37 -37.65
C CYS A 684 -27.92 8.65 -38.86
#